data_AF-A0A7X8AGS6-F1
#
_entry.id   AF-A0A7X8AGS6-F1
#
_cell.length_a   1.000
_cell.length_b   1.000
_cell.length_c   1.000
_cell.angle_alpha   90.00
_cell.angle_beta   90.00
_cell.angle_gamma   90.00
#
_symmetry.space_group_name_H-M   'P 1'
#
loop_
_entity.id
_entity.type
_entity.pdbx_description
1 polymer ?
#
loop_
_entity_poly.entity_id
_entity_poly.type
_entity_poly.pdbx_seq_one_letter_code
_entity_poly.pdbx_strand_id
1 'polypeptide(L)'
;MNAEQWRLLGRLESRFEENQQDVSRAIDLAEFLKGLPEGRGALLNFLSQIQQKFPSSFKVAELSYRAYREIGEKEKADQFEKMLLDLKPEDLQDLRRKLLVFKEQNQPDRAGEELERYEKEKGRTVETLWMAGDLYATIDNQEKLLKVIEDLKAIKDQPNADIAIAALTMTTKGEQKENWEEAQKLITQSLKKDPSNMLAYRVFFLGSAKLQPSAESIHKVLDASIKANITEPFIFIEIMRLHLEYTIPLHNREIFEKLGALLPETEKPVINTIHALCCYFDNIGLARNILRMWLDPQGDGPNFSASLAQINNNLISSVESGVGISLSDNKDKLDELKKFLKENSINCMQRLIAQAPGNPDAYYQMGVLLQGYRDERAYQYYLKALEIRPDHVYAQFQIARMNDDEQNDIEAYERYRKIVNMVVVDPNIAVDAMMKASEIAIKYGWIEEAEEMLEKARTVLPSDPRVVTMLAKIYLKEAKIIGSDYALAQAMRYFMQAIAINPKNMEASYYLGHVFYINHQYLEAIRQFSDTAQKFQSVAILCDFWISRSYHQLYKNLLFSSEDFLTSAIKYAEYLRVMGEKVPEALEYLAELYEEANRKNESQALVSSIQGKLRKRDFVALDSENPGECRVLAVYAPQIVRSPDPAKPPERLFSRGSLGTLEVSYIPGGGGLLVTGNLGESFQNSIEVAYAFFKRHLESYGLVQNPDMDIHVDVPGWLPKYDGPSAGVALACSMISAFTGKKIPKNVTMTGEISMHGKVMPVGGIKEKVEATYGKGIDKIFIPKENKWDYLDMLLKDTTHELESVEVSQEEAGRNLPIVIAVDRIEQIIENLGIGIDESMIPKESTQEEPEK
;
A
#
# COMPACT_ATOMS: atom_id res chain seq x y z
N MET A 1 -35.73 -28.13 14.84
CA MET A 1 -35.54 -28.86 16.11
C MET A 1 -35.16 -30.31 15.81
N ASN A 2 -34.32 -30.95 16.62
CA ASN A 2 -34.03 -32.38 16.47
C ASN A 2 -35.13 -33.25 17.12
N ALA A 3 -35.16 -34.56 16.82
CA ALA A 3 -36.19 -35.49 17.31
C ALA A 3 -36.25 -35.61 18.85
N GLU A 4 -35.15 -35.28 19.53
CA GLU A 4 -35.03 -35.33 20.99
C GLU A 4 -35.71 -34.13 21.67
N GLN A 5 -35.60 -32.94 21.06
CA GLN A 5 -36.30 -31.73 21.49
C GLN A 5 -37.83 -31.87 21.34
N TRP A 6 -38.30 -32.53 20.28
CA TRP A 6 -39.73 -32.86 20.11
C TRP A 6 -40.25 -33.85 21.17
N ARG A 7 -39.41 -34.81 21.58
CA ARG A 7 -39.72 -35.76 22.66
C ARG A 7 -39.79 -35.09 24.04
N LEU A 8 -38.95 -34.08 24.28
CA LEU A 8 -38.96 -33.25 25.48
C LEU A 8 -40.22 -32.37 25.54
N LEU A 9 -40.64 -31.80 24.41
CA LEU A 9 -41.89 -31.06 24.28
C LEU A 9 -43.11 -31.93 24.65
N GLY A 10 -43.18 -33.15 24.11
CA GLY A 10 -44.25 -34.11 24.44
C GLY A 10 -44.26 -34.59 25.90
N ARG A 11 -43.13 -34.54 26.62
CA ARG A 11 -43.09 -34.82 28.07
C ARG A 11 -43.55 -33.61 28.91
N LEU A 12 -43.30 -32.38 28.46
CA LEU A 12 -43.79 -31.16 29.10
C LEU A 12 -45.33 -31.06 28.99
N GLU A 13 -45.90 -31.43 27.83
CA GLU A 13 -47.35 -31.50 27.59
C GLU A 13 -48.12 -32.37 28.61
N SER A 14 -47.49 -33.46 29.07
CA SER A 14 -48.07 -34.42 30.03
C SER A 14 -48.10 -33.93 31.48
N ARG A 15 -47.43 -32.81 31.81
CA ARG A 15 -47.21 -32.34 33.18
C ARG A 15 -48.00 -31.09 33.61
N PHE A 16 -48.79 -30.49 32.71
CA PHE A 16 -49.64 -29.36 33.09
C PHE A 16 -50.81 -29.83 33.95
N GLU A 17 -50.85 -29.41 35.22
CA GLU A 17 -51.98 -29.49 36.14
C GLU A 17 -52.86 -28.22 36.00
N GLU A 18 -54.13 -28.28 36.43
CA GLU A 18 -55.09 -27.15 36.34
C GLU A 18 -54.75 -26.02 37.34
N ASN A 19 -53.61 -25.34 37.15
CA ASN A 19 -53.20 -24.22 38.01
C ASN A 19 -52.59 -23.06 37.20
N GLN A 20 -52.65 -21.83 37.72
CA GLN A 20 -52.26 -20.61 36.98
C GLN A 20 -50.79 -20.60 36.50
N GLN A 21 -49.88 -21.23 37.22
CA GLN A 21 -48.47 -21.34 36.83
C GLN A 21 -48.26 -22.16 35.55
N ASP A 22 -49.12 -23.15 35.32
CA ASP A 22 -49.02 -24.06 34.18
C ASP A 22 -49.59 -23.44 32.90
N VAL A 23 -50.60 -22.56 33.03
CA VAL A 23 -51.08 -21.71 31.93
C VAL A 23 -49.98 -20.76 31.44
N SER A 24 -49.23 -20.12 32.36
CA SER A 24 -48.13 -19.21 31.98
C SER A 24 -47.01 -19.94 31.23
N ARG A 25 -46.59 -21.11 31.70
CA ARG A 25 -45.56 -21.92 31.03
C ARG A 25 -46.01 -22.44 29.66
N ALA A 26 -47.28 -22.81 29.55
CA ALA A 26 -47.89 -23.19 28.29
C ALA A 26 -47.89 -22.03 27.28
N ILE A 27 -48.11 -20.80 27.74
CA ILE A 27 -48.03 -19.59 26.90
C ILE A 27 -46.60 -19.30 26.44
N ASP A 28 -45.62 -19.32 27.34
CA ASP A 28 -44.22 -19.05 26.98
C ASP A 28 -43.72 -20.05 25.92
N LEU A 29 -44.16 -21.31 26.02
CA LEU A 29 -43.84 -22.34 25.04
C LEU A 29 -44.54 -22.09 23.69
N ALA A 30 -45.79 -21.60 23.68
CA ALA A 30 -46.49 -21.24 22.46
C ALA A 30 -45.84 -20.04 21.75
N GLU A 31 -45.41 -19.02 22.49
CA GLU A 31 -44.68 -17.87 21.95
C GLU A 31 -43.30 -18.28 21.41
N PHE A 32 -42.59 -19.17 22.09
CA PHE A 32 -41.35 -19.76 21.61
C PHE A 32 -41.54 -20.54 20.30
N LEU A 33 -42.56 -21.40 20.24
CA LEU A 33 -42.88 -22.20 19.04
C LEU A 33 -43.28 -21.32 17.85
N LYS A 34 -43.92 -20.17 18.09
CA LYS A 34 -44.26 -19.16 17.06
C LYS A 34 -43.01 -18.57 16.39
N GLY A 35 -41.91 -18.43 17.13
CA GLY A 35 -40.64 -17.88 16.62
C GLY A 35 -39.84 -18.84 15.72
N LEU A 36 -40.22 -20.12 15.63
CA LEU A 36 -39.48 -21.13 14.89
C LEU A 36 -39.96 -21.23 13.42
N PRO A 37 -39.05 -21.21 12.42
CA PRO A 37 -39.40 -21.31 11.00
C PRO A 37 -40.24 -22.55 10.64
N GLU A 38 -39.99 -23.68 11.33
CA GLU A 38 -40.67 -24.98 11.12
C GLU A 38 -41.70 -25.29 12.23
N GLY A 39 -41.92 -24.39 13.18
CA GLY A 39 -42.70 -24.64 14.41
C GLY A 39 -44.22 -24.54 14.26
N ARG A 40 -44.73 -24.16 13.08
CA ARG A 40 -46.16 -23.81 12.88
C ARG A 40 -47.11 -24.97 13.11
N GLY A 41 -46.78 -26.17 12.62
CA GLY A 41 -47.58 -27.37 12.86
C GLY A 41 -47.56 -27.82 14.33
N ALA A 42 -46.42 -27.62 15.00
CA ALA A 42 -46.25 -27.87 16.44
C ALA A 42 -47.20 -26.98 17.24
N LEU A 43 -47.17 -25.68 16.93
CA LEU A 43 -47.91 -24.65 17.61
C LEU A 43 -49.41 -24.91 17.54
N LEU A 44 -49.93 -25.29 16.37
CA LEU A 44 -51.36 -25.56 16.20
C LEU A 44 -51.84 -26.78 16.99
N ASN A 45 -51.08 -27.88 16.97
CA ASN A 45 -51.40 -29.07 17.77
C ASN A 45 -51.35 -28.76 19.26
N PHE A 46 -50.33 -28.00 19.68
CA PHE A 46 -50.13 -27.58 21.06
C PHE A 46 -51.24 -26.65 21.56
N LEU A 47 -51.60 -25.62 20.78
CA LEU A 47 -52.70 -24.69 21.09
C LEU A 47 -54.04 -25.43 21.17
N SER A 48 -54.32 -26.38 20.27
CA SER A 48 -55.54 -27.20 20.33
C SER A 48 -55.63 -28.03 21.61
N GLN A 49 -54.51 -28.56 22.11
CA GLN A 49 -54.49 -29.38 23.33
C GLN A 49 -54.60 -28.53 24.59
N ILE A 50 -53.88 -27.42 24.66
CA ILE A 50 -53.97 -26.48 25.80
C ILE A 50 -55.36 -25.89 25.89
N GLN A 51 -55.99 -25.59 24.76
CA GLN A 51 -57.32 -25.05 24.73
C GLN A 51 -58.39 -26.02 25.25
N GLN A 52 -58.20 -27.34 25.07
CA GLN A 52 -59.04 -28.36 25.71
C GLN A 52 -58.84 -28.42 27.23
N LYS A 53 -57.59 -28.21 27.69
CA LYS A 53 -57.26 -28.18 29.12
C LYS A 53 -57.71 -26.88 29.81
N PHE A 54 -57.73 -25.75 29.10
CA PHE A 54 -58.04 -24.42 29.65
C PHE A 54 -59.10 -23.69 28.83
N PRO A 55 -60.35 -24.19 28.77
CA PRO A 55 -61.42 -23.65 27.92
C PRO A 55 -61.83 -22.21 28.27
N SER A 56 -61.63 -21.80 29.52
CA SER A 56 -62.03 -20.46 30.01
C SER A 56 -60.91 -19.42 29.96
N SER A 57 -59.71 -19.76 29.47
CA SER A 57 -58.59 -18.83 29.45
C SER A 57 -58.66 -17.87 28.26
N PHE A 58 -58.85 -16.58 28.54
CA PHE A 58 -58.80 -15.51 27.52
C PHE A 58 -57.51 -15.53 26.72
N LYS A 59 -56.36 -15.71 27.39
CA LYS A 59 -55.06 -15.64 26.73
C LYS A 59 -54.81 -16.82 25.79
N VAL A 60 -55.27 -18.02 26.14
CA VAL A 60 -55.17 -19.20 25.26
C VAL A 60 -56.11 -19.06 24.05
N ALA A 61 -57.33 -18.56 24.29
CA ALA A 61 -58.31 -18.32 23.23
C ALA A 61 -57.81 -17.24 22.24
N GLU A 62 -57.19 -16.17 22.72
CA GLU A 62 -56.59 -15.09 21.91
C GLU A 62 -55.41 -15.61 21.07
N LEU A 63 -54.48 -16.35 21.69
CA LEU A 63 -53.35 -16.93 20.97
C LEU A 63 -53.81 -17.89 19.88
N SER A 64 -54.82 -18.71 20.17
CA SER A 64 -55.44 -19.64 19.22
C SER A 64 -56.11 -18.89 18.07
N TYR A 65 -56.94 -17.89 18.36
CA TYR A 65 -57.56 -17.02 17.37
C TYR A 65 -56.53 -16.41 16.41
N ARG A 66 -55.47 -15.79 16.94
CA ARG A 66 -54.43 -15.13 16.15
C ARG A 66 -53.62 -16.12 15.31
N ALA A 67 -53.24 -17.25 15.89
CA ALA A 67 -52.47 -18.28 15.18
C ALA A 67 -53.27 -18.88 14.00
N TYR A 68 -54.55 -19.23 14.21
CA TYR A 68 -55.38 -19.75 13.13
C TYR A 68 -55.68 -18.69 12.05
N ARG A 69 -55.84 -17.43 12.44
CA ARG A 69 -56.03 -16.31 11.50
C ARG A 69 -54.80 -16.04 10.63
N GLU A 70 -53.59 -16.05 11.21
CA GLU A 70 -52.32 -15.89 10.47
C GLU A 70 -52.10 -16.99 9.42
N ILE A 71 -52.63 -18.20 9.66
CA ILE A 71 -52.46 -19.37 8.79
C ILE A 71 -53.59 -19.47 7.74
N GLY A 72 -54.63 -18.63 7.84
CA GLY A 72 -55.76 -18.59 6.91
C GLY A 72 -56.87 -19.61 7.19
N GLU A 73 -56.83 -20.30 8.33
CA GLU A 73 -57.85 -21.25 8.81
C GLU A 73 -59.04 -20.51 9.42
N LYS A 74 -59.84 -19.85 8.56
CA LYS A 74 -60.92 -18.93 8.98
C LYS A 74 -61.95 -19.57 9.90
N GLU A 75 -62.45 -20.77 9.60
CA GLU A 75 -63.50 -21.40 10.41
C GLU A 75 -63.06 -21.65 11.87
N LYS A 76 -61.81 -22.07 12.07
CA LYS A 76 -61.25 -22.28 13.42
C LYS A 76 -60.96 -20.96 14.11
N ALA A 77 -60.47 -19.96 13.39
CA ALA A 77 -60.29 -18.62 13.92
C ALA A 77 -61.64 -18.05 14.42
N ASP A 78 -62.69 -18.12 13.61
CA ASP A 78 -64.03 -17.63 13.95
C ASP A 78 -64.63 -18.35 15.17
N GLN A 79 -64.32 -19.64 15.36
CA GLN A 79 -64.71 -20.39 16.57
C GLN A 79 -64.05 -19.83 17.83
N PHE A 80 -62.74 -19.59 17.79
CA PHE A 80 -62.01 -19.02 18.94
C PHE A 80 -62.36 -17.55 19.18
N GLU A 81 -62.67 -16.83 18.12
CA GLU A 81 -63.19 -15.47 18.17
C GLU A 81 -64.52 -15.40 18.92
N LYS A 82 -65.49 -16.24 18.53
CA LYS A 82 -66.78 -16.31 19.22
C LYS A 82 -66.61 -16.68 20.69
N MET A 83 -65.73 -17.64 20.98
CA MET A 83 -65.42 -18.05 22.34
C MET A 83 -64.84 -16.88 23.17
N LEU A 84 -63.90 -16.10 22.63
CA LEU A 84 -63.36 -14.90 23.28
C LEU A 84 -64.43 -13.86 23.60
N LEU A 85 -65.40 -13.68 22.70
CA LEU A 85 -66.50 -12.74 22.90
C LEU A 85 -67.51 -13.20 23.97
N ASP A 86 -67.68 -14.51 24.13
CA ASP A 86 -68.59 -15.09 25.12
C ASP A 86 -67.98 -15.15 26.53
N LEU A 87 -66.65 -15.20 26.66
CA LEU A 87 -65.96 -15.21 27.96
C LEU A 87 -66.17 -13.89 28.73
N LYS A 88 -66.25 -13.96 30.07
CA LYS A 88 -66.37 -12.77 30.94
C LYS A 88 -65.00 -12.35 31.47
N PRO A 89 -64.54 -11.11 31.23
CA PRO A 89 -63.22 -10.67 31.69
C PRO A 89 -63.16 -10.57 33.22
N GLU A 90 -62.22 -11.29 33.85
CA GLU A 90 -62.06 -11.28 35.31
C GLU A 90 -61.14 -10.15 35.80
N ASP A 91 -60.21 -9.74 34.94
CA ASP A 91 -59.23 -8.69 35.17
C ASP A 91 -59.09 -7.70 33.98
N LEU A 92 -58.24 -6.69 34.15
CA LEU A 92 -57.98 -5.65 33.15
C LEU A 92 -57.32 -6.19 31.88
N GLN A 93 -56.52 -7.26 31.98
CA GLN A 93 -55.83 -7.82 30.83
C GLN A 93 -56.81 -8.60 29.94
N ASP A 94 -57.72 -9.34 30.55
CA ASP A 94 -58.79 -10.05 29.85
C ASP A 94 -59.76 -9.07 29.19
N LEU A 95 -60.11 -7.98 29.89
CA LEU A 95 -60.89 -6.90 29.30
C LEU A 95 -60.17 -6.32 28.07
N ARG A 96 -58.87 -6.02 28.19
CA ARG A 96 -58.07 -5.47 27.09
C ARG A 96 -58.05 -6.39 25.87
N ARG A 97 -57.88 -7.70 26.06
CA ARG A 97 -57.92 -8.70 24.99
C ARG A 97 -59.27 -8.71 24.29
N LYS A 98 -60.35 -8.73 25.08
CA LYS A 98 -61.71 -8.74 24.56
C LYS A 98 -62.03 -7.49 23.75
N LEU A 99 -61.66 -6.31 24.26
CA LEU A 99 -61.84 -5.03 23.57
C LEU A 99 -61.05 -4.97 22.26
N LEU A 100 -59.84 -5.56 22.23
CA LEU A 100 -59.03 -5.62 21.02
C LEU A 100 -59.72 -6.46 19.92
N VAL A 101 -60.34 -7.59 20.27
CA VAL A 101 -61.12 -8.40 19.32
C VAL A 101 -62.32 -7.62 18.79
N PHE A 102 -63.09 -6.93 19.65
CA PHE A 102 -64.18 -6.07 19.19
C PHE A 102 -63.71 -4.93 18.28
N LYS A 103 -62.54 -4.36 18.56
CA LYS A 103 -61.89 -3.35 17.71
C LYS A 103 -61.55 -3.92 16.32
N GLU A 104 -61.00 -5.14 16.26
CA GLU A 104 -60.69 -5.84 15.01
C GLU A 104 -61.96 -6.18 14.19
N GLN A 105 -63.10 -6.42 14.85
CA GLN A 105 -64.40 -6.63 14.20
C GLN A 105 -65.11 -5.34 13.79
N ASN A 106 -64.53 -4.17 14.08
CA ASN A 106 -65.20 -2.89 13.92
C ASN A 106 -66.56 -2.82 14.64
N GLN A 107 -66.64 -3.41 15.85
CA GLN A 107 -67.83 -3.41 16.72
C GLN A 107 -67.61 -2.56 18.00
N PRO A 108 -67.44 -1.25 17.87
CA PRO A 108 -67.03 -0.40 18.97
C PRO A 108 -68.12 -0.13 20.01
N ASP A 109 -69.39 -0.16 19.61
CA ASP A 109 -70.49 0.03 20.55
C ASP A 109 -70.58 -1.14 21.53
N ARG A 110 -70.36 -2.37 21.06
CA ARG A 110 -70.31 -3.57 21.92
C ARG A 110 -69.09 -3.57 22.83
N ALA A 111 -67.95 -3.10 22.34
CA ALA A 111 -66.78 -2.86 23.17
C ALA A 111 -67.06 -1.83 24.27
N GLY A 112 -67.76 -0.74 23.94
CA GLY A 112 -68.17 0.29 24.90
C GLY A 112 -69.12 -0.26 25.97
N GLU A 113 -70.12 -1.05 25.58
CA GLU A 113 -71.04 -1.71 26.53
C GLU A 113 -70.31 -2.67 27.47
N GLU A 114 -69.37 -3.46 26.96
CA GLU A 114 -68.59 -4.40 27.76
C GLU A 114 -67.68 -3.68 28.76
N LEU A 115 -67.09 -2.56 28.34
CA LEU A 115 -66.29 -1.71 29.20
C LEU A 115 -67.13 -1.08 30.31
N GLU A 116 -68.32 -0.54 29.99
CA GLU A 116 -69.25 0.01 30.99
C GLU A 116 -69.73 -1.05 31.99
N ARG A 117 -69.93 -2.30 31.55
CA ARG A 117 -70.27 -3.42 32.44
C ARG A 117 -69.12 -3.72 33.40
N TYR A 118 -67.90 -3.82 32.89
CA TYR A 118 -66.72 -4.07 33.71
C TYR A 118 -66.50 -2.93 34.74
N GLU A 119 -66.63 -1.67 34.33
CA GLU A 119 -66.53 -0.51 35.23
C GLU A 119 -67.59 -0.51 36.34
N LYS A 120 -68.82 -0.96 36.05
CA LYS A 120 -69.88 -1.08 37.07
C LYS A 120 -69.58 -2.16 38.10
N GLU A 121 -68.96 -3.27 37.70
CA GLU A 121 -68.66 -4.40 38.59
C GLU A 121 -67.36 -4.22 39.38
N LYS A 122 -66.31 -3.71 38.74
CA LYS A 122 -64.94 -3.66 39.29
C LYS A 122 -64.46 -2.25 39.65
N GLY A 123 -65.23 -1.22 39.28
CA GLY A 123 -64.89 0.18 39.49
C GLY A 123 -64.13 0.80 38.31
N ARG A 124 -64.29 2.11 38.16
CA ARG A 124 -63.64 2.91 37.12
C ARG A 124 -62.22 3.32 37.56
N THR A 125 -61.25 3.13 36.67
CA THR A 125 -59.82 3.39 36.90
C THR A 125 -59.22 4.20 35.75
N VAL A 126 -57.99 4.70 35.90
CA VAL A 126 -57.27 5.37 34.80
C VAL A 126 -57.11 4.44 33.61
N GLU A 127 -56.84 3.15 33.85
CA GLU A 127 -56.65 2.14 32.81
C GLU A 127 -57.95 1.85 32.04
N THR A 128 -59.09 1.71 32.72
CA THR A 128 -60.38 1.50 32.04
C THR A 128 -60.79 2.72 31.21
N LEU A 129 -60.57 3.93 31.75
CA LEU A 129 -60.84 5.17 31.03
C LEU A 129 -59.90 5.37 29.85
N TRP A 130 -58.61 5.01 29.94
CA TRP A 130 -57.71 5.01 28.79
C TRP A 130 -58.21 4.05 27.72
N MET A 131 -58.58 2.81 28.07
CA MET A 131 -59.13 1.85 27.10
C MET A 131 -60.41 2.39 26.43
N ALA A 132 -61.30 3.03 27.19
CA ALA A 132 -62.50 3.67 26.66
C ALA A 132 -62.16 4.81 25.68
N GLY A 133 -61.20 5.65 26.06
CA GLY A 133 -60.73 6.75 25.22
C GLY A 133 -60.10 6.26 23.91
N ASP A 134 -59.21 5.26 23.97
CA ASP A 134 -58.59 4.69 22.76
C ASP A 134 -59.63 4.08 21.81
N LEU A 135 -60.63 3.40 22.38
CA LEU A 135 -61.75 2.85 21.62
C LEU A 135 -62.55 3.96 20.93
N TYR A 136 -62.97 4.98 21.68
CA TYR A 136 -63.78 6.08 21.15
C TYR A 136 -63.02 6.95 20.15
N ALA A 137 -61.72 7.13 20.34
CA ALA A 137 -60.84 7.78 19.37
C ALA A 137 -60.76 6.99 18.06
N THR A 138 -60.68 5.66 18.12
CA THR A 138 -60.60 4.80 16.92
C THR A 138 -61.84 4.91 16.04
N ILE A 139 -63.00 5.08 16.65
CA ILE A 139 -64.29 5.12 15.95
C ILE A 139 -64.77 6.55 15.69
N ASP A 140 -63.88 7.52 15.96
CA ASP A 140 -64.09 8.93 15.74
C ASP A 140 -65.32 9.50 16.48
N ASN A 141 -65.63 8.94 17.66
CA ASN A 141 -66.71 9.40 18.52
C ASN A 141 -66.21 10.47 19.51
N GLN A 142 -66.17 11.71 19.03
CA GLN A 142 -65.62 12.84 19.78
C GLN A 142 -66.38 13.19 21.07
N GLU A 143 -67.71 13.03 21.07
CA GLU A 143 -68.53 13.35 22.25
C GLU A 143 -68.18 12.43 23.42
N LYS A 144 -68.12 11.12 23.18
CA LYS A 144 -67.74 10.14 24.22
C LYS A 144 -66.26 10.27 24.60
N LEU A 145 -65.38 10.58 23.65
CA LEU A 145 -63.96 10.80 23.91
C LEU A 145 -63.72 12.01 24.84
N LEU A 146 -64.38 13.14 24.59
CA LEU A 146 -64.28 14.34 25.44
C LEU A 146 -64.80 14.07 26.86
N LYS A 147 -65.90 13.31 26.97
CA LYS A 147 -66.43 12.89 28.28
C LYS A 147 -65.43 12.01 29.04
N VAL A 148 -64.76 11.07 28.38
CA VAL A 148 -63.70 10.25 29.00
C VAL A 148 -62.53 11.13 29.48
N ILE A 149 -62.14 12.16 28.73
CA ILE A 149 -61.11 13.11 29.14
C ILE A 149 -61.54 13.90 30.39
N GLU A 150 -62.80 14.33 30.46
CA GLU A 150 -63.38 14.98 31.66
C GLU A 150 -63.38 14.04 32.87
N ASP A 151 -63.79 12.78 32.67
CA ASP A 151 -63.78 11.76 33.71
C ASP A 151 -62.35 11.49 34.22
N LEU A 152 -61.35 11.46 33.34
CA LEU A 152 -59.94 11.37 33.71
C LEU A 152 -59.45 12.60 34.48
N LYS A 153 -59.88 13.81 34.10
CA LYS A 153 -59.55 15.06 34.83
C LYS A 153 -60.11 15.04 36.26
N ALA A 154 -61.23 14.37 36.50
CA ALA A 154 -61.81 14.21 37.84
C ALA A 154 -60.98 13.29 38.75
N ILE A 155 -60.18 12.37 38.19
CA ILE A 155 -59.29 11.46 38.91
C ILE A 155 -57.80 11.76 38.68
N LYS A 156 -57.46 13.02 38.36
CA LYS A 156 -56.10 13.46 37.98
C LYS A 156 -54.99 13.13 38.99
N ASP A 157 -55.34 12.89 40.25
CA ASP A 157 -54.37 12.58 41.31
C ASP A 157 -53.91 11.11 41.28
N GLN A 158 -54.59 10.25 40.51
CA GLN A 158 -54.17 8.86 40.30
C GLN A 158 -52.91 8.78 39.39
N PRO A 159 -52.05 7.77 39.58
CA PRO A 159 -50.90 7.54 38.70
C PRO A 159 -51.31 7.47 37.22
N ASN A 160 -50.51 8.06 36.34
CA ASN A 160 -50.71 8.08 34.88
C ASN A 160 -51.98 8.79 34.37
N ALA A 161 -52.84 9.37 35.22
CA ALA A 161 -54.01 10.12 34.76
C ALA A 161 -53.62 11.29 33.84
N ASP A 162 -52.62 12.09 34.23
CA ASP A 162 -52.06 13.18 33.42
C ASP A 162 -51.57 12.68 32.03
N ILE A 163 -51.00 11.47 31.97
CA ILE A 163 -50.47 10.87 30.73
C ILE A 163 -51.59 10.33 29.84
N ALA A 164 -52.60 9.68 30.43
CA ALA A 164 -53.78 9.23 29.71
C ALA A 164 -54.55 10.41 29.10
N ILE A 165 -54.72 11.50 29.86
CA ILE A 165 -55.29 12.75 29.36
C ILE A 165 -54.47 13.27 28.18
N ALA A 166 -53.15 13.41 28.33
CA ALA A 166 -52.28 13.87 27.26
C ALA A 166 -52.39 13.02 25.99
N ALA A 167 -52.38 11.69 26.13
CA ALA A 167 -52.49 10.76 25.01
C ALA A 167 -53.82 10.91 24.26
N LEU A 168 -54.94 11.01 24.98
CA LEU A 168 -56.27 11.12 24.39
C LEU A 168 -56.54 12.50 23.81
N THR A 169 -56.08 13.58 24.45
CA THR A 169 -56.22 14.95 23.93
C THR A 169 -55.58 15.09 22.54
N MET A 170 -54.46 14.41 22.28
CA MET A 170 -53.84 14.40 20.93
C MET A 170 -54.69 13.70 19.86
N THR A 171 -55.72 12.95 20.23
CA THR A 171 -56.62 12.24 19.30
C THR A 171 -57.95 12.96 19.07
N THR A 172 -58.23 14.03 19.82
CA THR A 172 -59.47 14.80 19.65
C THR A 172 -59.44 15.64 18.37
N LYS A 173 -60.62 15.91 17.80
CA LYS A 173 -60.79 16.86 16.69
C LYS A 173 -60.80 18.29 17.23
N GLY A 174 -59.97 19.14 16.65
CA GLY A 174 -59.78 20.52 17.08
C GLY A 174 -58.48 21.10 16.55
N GLU A 175 -58.00 22.18 17.17
CA GLU A 175 -56.68 22.76 16.90
C GLU A 175 -55.58 21.81 17.39
N GLN A 176 -55.14 20.92 16.49
CA GLN A 176 -54.12 19.88 16.78
C GLN A 176 -52.87 20.44 17.46
N LYS A 177 -52.50 21.68 17.13
CA LYS A 177 -51.36 22.37 17.74
C LYS A 177 -51.61 22.71 19.22
N GLU A 178 -52.77 23.28 19.56
CA GLU A 178 -53.14 23.60 20.94
C GLU A 178 -53.26 22.34 21.80
N ASN A 179 -53.90 21.30 21.24
CA ASN A 179 -54.03 19.99 21.87
C ASN A 179 -52.66 19.37 22.18
N TRP A 180 -51.69 19.54 21.29
CA TRP A 180 -50.33 19.10 21.53
C TRP A 180 -49.63 19.92 22.60
N GLU A 181 -49.75 21.25 22.57
CA GLU A 181 -49.17 22.13 23.61
C GLU A 181 -49.69 21.78 25.02
N GLU A 182 -50.99 21.49 25.16
CA GLU A 182 -51.58 21.01 26.41
C GLU A 182 -51.00 19.63 26.81
N ALA A 183 -50.94 18.69 25.86
CA ALA A 183 -50.40 17.36 26.10
C ALA A 183 -48.92 17.39 26.53
N GLN A 184 -48.08 18.21 25.89
CA GLN A 184 -46.68 18.38 26.27
C GLN A 184 -46.51 18.89 27.70
N LYS A 185 -47.36 19.84 28.10
CA LYS A 185 -47.35 20.39 29.45
C LYS A 185 -47.70 19.33 30.49
N LEU A 186 -48.70 18.50 30.25
CA LEU A 186 -49.08 17.40 31.14
C LEU A 186 -47.98 16.34 31.24
N ILE A 187 -47.37 15.97 30.11
CA ILE A 187 -46.28 14.98 30.07
C ILE A 187 -45.06 15.49 30.84
N THR A 188 -44.62 16.72 30.60
CA THR A 188 -43.46 17.31 31.31
C THR A 188 -43.74 17.51 32.80
N GLN A 189 -44.97 17.83 33.20
CA GLN A 189 -45.37 17.86 34.62
C GLN A 189 -45.34 16.48 35.27
N SER A 190 -45.81 15.45 34.56
CA SER A 190 -45.74 14.07 35.04
C SER A 190 -44.30 13.62 35.24
N LEU A 191 -43.41 13.86 34.27
CA LEU A 191 -41.97 13.57 34.38
C LEU A 191 -41.28 14.38 35.48
N LYS A 192 -41.77 15.58 35.80
CA LYS A 192 -41.27 16.36 36.95
C LYS A 192 -41.64 15.70 38.29
N LYS A 193 -42.84 15.11 38.39
CA LYS A 193 -43.32 14.40 39.59
C LYS A 193 -42.62 13.05 39.73
N ASP A 194 -42.60 12.27 38.65
CA ASP A 194 -41.97 10.95 38.57
C ASP A 194 -41.11 10.87 37.29
N PRO A 195 -39.81 11.14 37.39
CA PRO A 195 -38.89 11.06 36.26
C PRO A 195 -38.69 9.63 35.74
N SER A 196 -39.09 8.59 36.49
CA SER A 196 -38.96 7.19 36.08
C SER A 196 -40.14 6.66 35.24
N ASN A 197 -41.14 7.51 34.98
CA ASN A 197 -42.35 7.11 34.28
C ASN A 197 -42.12 6.86 32.77
N MET A 198 -41.89 5.60 32.43
CA MET A 198 -41.67 5.14 31.05
C MET A 198 -42.84 5.42 30.09
N LEU A 199 -44.09 5.46 30.58
CA LEU A 199 -45.25 5.76 29.76
C LEU A 199 -45.24 7.22 29.29
N ALA A 200 -44.79 8.13 30.14
CA ALA A 200 -44.67 9.55 29.81
C ALA A 200 -43.70 9.78 28.62
N TYR A 201 -42.54 9.11 28.63
CA TYR A 201 -41.60 9.15 27.50
C TYR A 201 -42.21 8.58 26.22
N ARG A 202 -42.87 7.43 26.28
CA ARG A 202 -43.51 6.81 25.10
C ARG A 202 -44.57 7.72 24.48
N VAL A 203 -45.45 8.30 25.30
CA VAL A 203 -46.49 9.22 24.83
C VAL A 203 -45.88 10.49 24.25
N PHE A 204 -44.80 11.02 24.85
CA PHE A 204 -44.06 12.16 24.30
C PHE A 204 -43.52 11.88 22.89
N PHE A 205 -42.84 10.75 22.68
CA PHE A 205 -42.25 10.42 21.39
C PHE A 205 -43.32 10.11 20.33
N LEU A 206 -44.41 9.43 20.70
CA LEU A 206 -45.55 9.18 19.81
C LEU A 206 -46.20 10.48 19.32
N GLY A 207 -46.39 11.45 20.22
CA GLY A 207 -46.91 12.78 19.86
C GLY A 207 -45.93 13.55 18.98
N SER A 208 -44.65 13.49 19.31
CA SER A 208 -43.59 14.19 18.57
C SER A 208 -43.42 13.69 17.13
N ALA A 209 -43.76 12.43 16.85
CA ALA A 209 -43.77 11.88 15.49
C ALA A 209 -44.84 12.54 14.59
N LYS A 210 -45.90 13.11 15.17
CA LYS A 210 -47.00 13.75 14.43
C LYS A 210 -46.88 15.28 14.42
N LEU A 211 -46.45 15.87 15.53
CA LEU A 211 -46.43 17.31 15.75
C LEU A 211 -45.13 17.75 16.39
N GLN A 212 -44.56 18.86 15.91
CA GLN A 212 -43.26 19.32 16.37
C GLN A 212 -43.31 19.71 17.86
N PRO A 213 -42.45 19.13 18.71
CA PRO A 213 -42.29 19.55 20.10
C PRO A 213 -41.58 20.90 20.23
N SER A 214 -41.89 21.63 21.31
CA SER A 214 -41.10 22.80 21.73
C SER A 214 -39.70 22.38 22.23
N ALA A 215 -38.68 23.18 21.93
CA ALA A 215 -37.30 22.94 22.40
C ALA A 215 -37.21 22.81 23.93
N GLU A 216 -37.96 23.66 24.66
CA GLU A 216 -38.05 23.60 26.12
C GLU A 216 -38.59 22.25 26.62
N SER A 217 -39.58 21.68 25.93
CA SER A 217 -40.13 20.37 26.32
C SER A 217 -39.13 19.24 26.07
N ILE A 218 -38.37 19.28 24.97
CA ILE A 218 -37.33 18.29 24.71
C ILE A 218 -36.25 18.35 25.81
N HIS A 219 -35.81 19.55 26.21
CA HIS A 219 -34.85 19.72 27.30
C HIS A 219 -35.39 19.19 28.64
N LYS A 220 -36.64 19.49 28.99
CA LYS A 220 -37.26 18.95 30.22
C LYS A 220 -37.34 17.42 30.23
N VAL A 221 -37.63 16.81 29.08
CA VAL A 221 -37.67 15.34 28.92
C VAL A 221 -36.27 14.76 29.12
N LEU A 222 -35.24 15.40 28.55
CA LEU A 222 -33.84 15.03 28.75
C LEU A 222 -33.43 15.13 30.22
N ASP A 223 -33.65 16.27 30.88
CA ASP A 223 -33.31 16.49 32.28
C ASP A 223 -33.97 15.45 33.19
N ALA A 224 -35.25 15.14 32.93
CA ALA A 224 -35.97 14.08 33.65
C ALA A 224 -35.29 12.71 33.44
N SER A 225 -34.91 12.37 32.21
CA SER A 225 -34.27 11.08 31.90
C SER A 225 -32.91 10.90 32.57
N ILE A 226 -32.13 11.99 32.66
CA ILE A 226 -30.84 12.01 33.35
C ILE A 226 -31.05 11.89 34.85
N LYS A 227 -32.01 12.65 35.42
CA LYS A 227 -32.34 12.63 36.85
C LYS A 227 -32.83 11.26 37.32
N ALA A 228 -33.62 10.55 36.51
CA ALA A 228 -34.03 9.17 36.80
C ALA A 228 -32.94 8.13 36.57
N ASN A 229 -31.79 8.52 35.99
CA ASN A 229 -30.74 7.60 35.55
C ASN A 229 -31.30 6.46 34.67
N ILE A 230 -32.13 6.81 33.68
CA ILE A 230 -32.72 5.83 32.77
C ILE A 230 -31.63 5.04 32.04
N THR A 231 -31.80 3.73 31.96
CA THR A 231 -30.84 2.80 31.32
C THR A 231 -31.25 2.38 29.92
N GLU A 232 -32.41 2.82 29.43
CA GLU A 232 -32.94 2.46 28.12
C GLU A 232 -32.33 3.33 27.01
N PRO A 233 -31.45 2.79 26.13
CA PRO A 233 -30.73 3.58 25.13
C PRO A 233 -31.68 4.29 24.15
N PHE A 234 -32.80 3.63 23.82
CA PHE A 234 -33.82 4.14 22.91
C PHE A 234 -34.30 5.54 23.28
N ILE A 235 -34.46 5.86 24.58
CA ILE A 235 -34.92 7.20 25.00
C ILE A 235 -33.93 8.28 24.56
N PHE A 236 -32.63 8.07 24.78
CA PHE A 236 -31.61 9.04 24.44
C PHE A 236 -31.40 9.14 22.92
N ILE A 237 -31.56 8.04 22.19
CA ILE A 237 -31.57 8.03 20.71
C ILE A 237 -32.74 8.88 20.19
N GLU A 238 -33.94 8.72 20.75
CA GLU A 238 -35.12 9.50 20.37
C GLU A 238 -34.95 10.99 20.68
N ILE A 239 -34.44 11.33 21.87
CA ILE A 239 -34.16 12.73 22.23
C ILE A 239 -33.14 13.34 21.27
N MET A 240 -32.09 12.61 20.93
CA MET A 240 -31.09 13.04 19.95
C MET A 240 -31.71 13.21 18.55
N ARG A 241 -32.58 12.28 18.12
CA ARG A 241 -33.31 12.41 16.84
C ARG A 241 -34.12 13.69 16.80
N LEU A 242 -34.90 13.98 17.85
CA LEU A 242 -35.72 15.19 17.91
C LEU A 242 -34.88 16.47 17.82
N HIS A 243 -33.75 16.54 18.55
CA HIS A 243 -32.85 17.70 18.44
C HIS A 243 -32.32 17.86 17.01
N LEU A 244 -31.87 16.77 16.39
CA LEU A 244 -31.33 16.80 15.03
C LEU A 244 -32.39 17.13 13.99
N GLU A 245 -33.58 16.56 14.05
CA GLU A 245 -34.69 16.81 13.11
C GLU A 245 -35.13 18.27 13.12
N TYR A 246 -35.28 18.84 14.32
CA TYR A 246 -35.76 20.22 14.48
C TYR A 246 -34.65 21.27 14.49
N THR A 247 -33.43 20.91 14.06
CA THR A 247 -32.26 21.81 13.99
C THR A 247 -31.98 22.54 15.31
N ILE A 248 -32.31 21.90 16.43
CA ILE A 248 -32.02 22.45 17.75
C ILE A 248 -30.54 22.18 18.02
N PRO A 249 -29.73 23.22 18.31
CA PRO A 249 -28.31 23.03 18.55
C PRO A 249 -28.07 22.03 19.69
N LEU A 250 -27.41 20.92 19.37
CA LEU A 250 -27.18 19.81 20.29
C LEU A 250 -25.93 20.10 21.15
N HIS A 251 -26.08 20.98 22.14
CA HIS A 251 -24.98 21.35 23.04
C HIS A 251 -24.84 20.44 24.26
N ASN A 252 -25.77 19.49 24.46
CA ASN A 252 -25.75 18.68 25.67
C ASN A 252 -24.85 17.45 25.53
N ARG A 253 -23.59 17.60 25.98
CA ARG A 253 -22.59 16.54 26.10
C ARG A 253 -23.08 15.33 26.91
N GLU A 254 -24.01 15.55 27.85
CA GLU A 254 -24.57 14.49 28.69
C GLU A 254 -25.33 13.41 27.91
N ILE A 255 -25.99 13.78 26.79
CA ILE A 255 -26.67 12.79 25.91
C ILE A 255 -25.65 11.79 25.37
N PHE A 256 -24.53 12.30 24.86
CA PHE A 256 -23.48 11.49 24.24
C PHE A 256 -22.75 10.62 25.28
N GLU A 257 -22.49 11.17 26.46
CA GLU A 257 -21.88 10.42 27.57
C GLU A 257 -22.80 9.30 28.07
N LYS A 258 -24.10 9.57 28.21
CA LYS A 258 -25.09 8.55 28.59
C LYS A 258 -25.23 7.47 27.51
N LEU A 259 -25.37 7.85 26.24
CA LEU A 259 -25.43 6.89 25.14
C LEU A 259 -24.15 6.05 25.06
N GLY A 260 -22.98 6.67 25.20
CA GLY A 260 -21.70 5.98 25.22
C GLY A 260 -21.53 4.99 26.37
N ALA A 261 -22.19 5.21 27.51
CA ALA A 261 -22.19 4.28 28.63
C ALA A 261 -23.19 3.12 28.45
N LEU A 262 -24.30 3.36 27.74
CA LEU A 262 -25.38 2.39 27.58
C LEU A 262 -25.24 1.50 26.34
N LEU A 263 -24.57 1.99 25.29
CA LEU A 263 -24.42 1.27 24.04
C LEU A 263 -23.25 0.27 24.08
N PRO A 264 -23.36 -0.87 23.35
CA PRO A 264 -22.23 -1.76 23.11
C PRO A 264 -21.05 -1.02 22.47
N GLU A 265 -19.82 -1.47 22.74
CA GLU A 265 -18.60 -0.88 22.14
C GLU A 265 -18.65 -0.81 20.61
N THR A 266 -19.33 -1.76 19.96
CA THR A 266 -19.49 -1.77 18.50
C THR A 266 -20.34 -0.61 17.97
N GLU A 267 -21.23 -0.02 18.78
CA GLU A 267 -22.15 1.04 18.36
C GLU A 267 -21.67 2.45 18.74
N LYS A 268 -20.77 2.57 19.72
CA LYS A 268 -20.20 3.86 20.13
C LYS A 268 -19.60 4.68 18.98
N PRO A 269 -18.96 4.09 17.95
CA PRO A 269 -18.33 4.89 16.89
C PRO A 269 -19.32 5.74 16.09
N VAL A 270 -20.56 5.27 15.95
CA VAL A 270 -21.64 6.01 15.28
C VAL A 270 -21.98 7.27 16.08
N ILE A 271 -22.22 7.11 17.37
CA ILE A 271 -22.56 8.20 18.30
C ILE A 271 -21.41 9.19 18.42
N ASN A 272 -20.17 8.72 18.50
CA ASN A 272 -18.98 9.57 18.53
C ASN A 272 -18.83 10.42 17.26
N THR A 273 -19.16 9.87 16.09
CA THR A 273 -19.15 10.62 14.82
C THR A 273 -20.23 11.71 14.83
N ILE A 274 -21.44 11.37 15.27
CA ILE A 274 -22.55 12.33 15.43
C ILE A 274 -22.16 13.43 16.44
N HIS A 275 -21.57 13.06 17.57
CA HIS A 275 -21.06 13.98 18.59
C HIS A 275 -20.08 14.98 17.99
N ALA A 276 -19.10 14.48 17.22
CA ALA A 276 -18.12 15.35 16.61
C ALA A 276 -18.76 16.37 15.67
N LEU A 277 -19.62 15.89 14.77
CA LEU A 277 -20.32 16.72 13.78
C LEU A 277 -21.17 17.81 14.43
N CYS A 278 -21.89 17.49 15.51
CA CYS A 278 -22.75 18.44 16.21
C CYS A 278 -21.96 19.46 17.03
N CYS A 279 -21.00 19.00 17.84
CA CYS A 279 -20.39 19.86 18.87
C CYS A 279 -19.15 20.62 18.39
N TYR A 280 -18.47 20.15 17.35
CA TYR A 280 -17.23 20.78 16.87
C TYR A 280 -17.33 21.39 15.47
N PHE A 281 -18.18 20.82 14.61
CA PHE A 281 -18.27 21.21 13.18
C PHE A 281 -19.61 21.83 12.78
N ASP A 282 -20.58 21.93 13.69
CA ASP A 282 -21.94 22.45 13.45
C ASP A 282 -22.64 21.84 12.21
N ASN A 283 -22.35 20.58 11.89
CA ASN A 283 -22.86 19.89 10.70
C ASN A 283 -24.05 19.00 11.06
N ILE A 284 -25.14 19.65 11.50
CA ILE A 284 -26.38 18.99 11.95
C ILE A 284 -27.02 18.16 10.82
N GLY A 285 -26.90 18.60 9.57
CA GLY A 285 -27.46 17.90 8.41
C GLY A 285 -26.83 16.52 8.20
N LEU A 286 -25.49 16.43 8.24
CA LEU A 286 -24.80 15.15 8.11
C LEU A 286 -25.03 14.27 9.33
N ALA A 287 -25.01 14.84 10.54
CA ALA A 287 -25.32 14.12 11.78
C ALA A 287 -26.72 13.46 11.74
N ARG A 288 -27.73 14.19 11.25
CA ARG A 288 -29.10 13.66 11.05
C ARG A 288 -29.13 12.51 10.05
N ASN A 289 -28.43 12.63 8.94
CA ASN A 289 -28.37 11.58 7.92
C ASN A 289 -27.71 10.30 8.47
N ILE A 290 -26.61 10.44 9.22
CA ILE A 290 -25.94 9.31 9.87
C ILE A 290 -26.89 8.61 10.86
N LEU A 291 -27.57 9.38 11.71
CA LEU A 291 -28.54 8.81 12.65
C LEU A 291 -29.66 8.06 11.93
N ARG A 292 -30.19 8.63 10.84
CA ARG A 292 -31.24 7.98 10.04
C ARG A 292 -30.75 6.68 9.42
N MET A 293 -29.55 6.65 8.87
CA MET A 293 -28.97 5.44 8.28
C MET A 293 -28.70 4.36 9.32
N TRP A 294 -28.25 4.75 10.52
CA TRP A 294 -28.01 3.81 11.61
C TRP A 294 -29.29 3.17 12.15
N LEU A 295 -30.39 3.92 12.19
CA LEU A 295 -31.70 3.42 12.64
C LEU A 295 -32.47 2.65 11.56
N ASP A 296 -32.03 2.73 10.29
CA ASP A 296 -32.64 2.01 9.18
C ASP A 296 -32.13 0.55 9.17
N PRO A 297 -33.01 -0.46 9.31
CA PRO A 297 -32.64 -1.87 9.26
C PRO A 297 -31.94 -2.30 7.96
N GLN A 298 -32.11 -1.57 6.86
CA GLN A 298 -31.41 -1.80 5.59
C GLN A 298 -30.23 -0.84 5.36
N GLY A 299 -30.10 0.22 6.16
CA GLY A 299 -29.07 1.26 6.03
C GLY A 299 -27.76 0.93 6.73
N ASP A 300 -27.78 0.12 7.79
CA ASP A 300 -26.61 -0.23 8.60
C ASP A 300 -25.86 -1.48 8.07
N GLY A 301 -25.28 -1.35 6.87
CA GLY A 301 -24.46 -2.38 6.24
C GLY A 301 -22.94 -2.17 6.40
N PRO A 302 -22.09 -3.08 5.88
CA PRO A 302 -20.62 -2.95 5.92
C PRO A 302 -20.11 -1.61 5.37
N ASN A 303 -20.77 -1.09 4.33
CA ASN A 303 -20.41 0.19 3.73
C ASN A 303 -20.67 1.39 4.65
N PHE A 304 -21.59 1.27 5.61
CA PHE A 304 -21.89 2.34 6.56
C PHE A 304 -20.72 2.57 7.50
N SER A 305 -20.19 1.51 8.12
CA SER A 305 -19.02 1.57 9.00
C SER A 305 -17.78 2.12 8.28
N ALA A 306 -17.53 1.70 7.04
CA ALA A 306 -16.44 2.25 6.22
C ALA A 306 -16.63 3.75 5.91
N SER A 307 -17.86 4.15 5.57
CA SER A 307 -18.20 5.56 5.32
C SER A 307 -18.00 6.44 6.55
N LEU A 308 -18.33 5.93 7.75
CA LEU A 308 -18.07 6.65 9.00
C LEU A 308 -16.58 6.88 9.24
N ALA A 309 -15.73 5.88 9.01
CA ALA A 309 -14.28 6.04 9.11
C ALA A 309 -13.77 7.12 8.14
N GLN A 310 -14.28 7.14 6.89
CA GLN A 310 -13.93 8.16 5.91
C GLN A 310 -14.41 9.56 6.32
N ILE A 311 -15.60 9.68 6.89
CA ILE A 311 -16.12 10.94 7.42
C ILE A 311 -15.19 11.47 8.52
N ASN A 312 -14.81 10.64 9.49
CA ASN A 312 -13.90 11.05 10.56
C ASN A 312 -12.53 11.49 10.01
N ASN A 313 -11.99 10.82 8.99
CA ASN A 313 -10.77 11.26 8.30
C ASN A 313 -10.91 12.64 7.65
N ASN A 314 -12.02 12.88 6.94
CA ASN A 314 -12.27 14.18 6.33
C ASN A 314 -12.38 15.28 7.41
N LEU A 315 -12.98 14.97 8.56
CA LEU A 315 -13.04 15.89 9.69
C LEU A 315 -11.64 16.20 10.25
N ILE A 316 -10.73 15.22 10.34
CA ILE A 316 -9.33 15.45 10.75
C ILE A 316 -8.66 16.47 9.81
N SER A 317 -8.82 16.31 8.49
CA SER A 317 -8.31 17.27 7.50
C SER A 317 -8.91 18.67 7.65
N SER A 318 -10.19 18.77 8.04
CA SER A 318 -10.81 20.05 8.41
C SER A 318 -10.15 20.66 9.66
N VAL A 319 -9.80 19.84 10.67
CA VAL A 319 -9.04 20.31 11.85
C VAL A 319 -7.66 20.82 11.47
N GLU A 320 -6.97 20.18 10.54
CA GLU A 320 -5.65 20.62 10.08
C GLU A 320 -5.68 21.91 9.27
N SER A 321 -6.74 22.13 8.49
CA SER A 321 -6.93 23.34 7.70
C SER A 321 -7.55 24.50 8.48
N GLY A 322 -8.11 24.26 9.66
CA GLY A 322 -8.75 25.27 10.51
C GLY A 322 -10.10 25.79 9.97
N VAL A 323 -10.67 25.15 8.96
CA VAL A 323 -11.90 25.60 8.30
C VAL A 323 -13.13 25.03 8.99
N GLY A 324 -14.04 25.90 9.45
CA GLY A 324 -15.38 25.51 9.91
C GLY A 324 -15.43 24.81 11.27
N ILE A 325 -14.58 25.22 12.22
CA ILE A 325 -14.48 24.60 13.55
C ILE A 325 -14.72 25.65 14.64
N SER A 326 -15.55 25.31 15.60
CA SER A 326 -15.88 26.17 16.75
C SER A 326 -14.71 26.39 17.74
N LEU A 327 -13.61 25.65 17.59
CA LEU A 327 -12.46 25.60 18.51
C LEU A 327 -11.16 26.22 17.95
N SER A 328 -11.25 27.09 16.93
CA SER A 328 -10.09 27.58 16.15
C SER A 328 -8.91 28.14 16.97
N ASP A 329 -9.18 28.66 18.16
CA ASP A 329 -8.20 29.44 18.92
C ASP A 329 -7.44 28.64 19.98
N ASN A 330 -7.74 27.34 20.16
CA ASN A 330 -7.12 26.50 21.20
C ASN A 330 -6.47 25.24 20.63
N LYS A 331 -5.15 25.31 20.42
CA LYS A 331 -4.35 24.23 19.83
C LYS A 331 -4.45 22.91 20.59
N ASP A 332 -4.41 22.93 21.93
CA ASP A 332 -4.47 21.70 22.74
C ASP A 332 -5.79 20.97 22.56
N LYS A 333 -6.91 21.71 22.47
CA LYS A 333 -8.23 21.14 22.19
C LYS A 333 -8.36 20.60 20.76
N LEU A 334 -7.70 21.22 19.79
CA LEU A 334 -7.66 20.72 18.41
C LEU A 334 -6.87 19.42 18.32
N ASP A 335 -5.76 19.30 19.04
CA ASP A 335 -4.95 18.07 19.08
C ASP A 335 -5.70 16.93 19.81
N GLU A 336 -6.43 17.22 20.89
CA GLU A 336 -7.31 16.27 21.56
C GLU A 336 -8.44 15.79 20.63
N LEU A 337 -9.07 16.70 19.88
CA LEU A 337 -10.10 16.37 18.90
C LEU A 337 -9.55 15.49 17.77
N LYS A 338 -8.36 15.79 17.24
CA LYS A 338 -7.71 14.95 16.22
C LYS A 338 -7.48 13.54 16.74
N LYS A 339 -6.97 13.40 17.97
CA LYS A 339 -6.76 12.09 18.60
C LYS A 339 -8.08 11.33 18.74
N PHE A 340 -9.12 11.99 19.22
CA PHE A 340 -10.46 11.42 19.34
C PHE A 340 -11.01 10.93 17.98
N LEU A 341 -10.93 11.75 16.93
CA LEU A 341 -11.38 11.38 15.58
C LEU A 341 -10.58 10.21 15.01
N LYS A 342 -9.26 10.19 15.22
CA LYS A 342 -8.36 9.11 14.79
C LYS A 342 -8.73 7.78 15.44
N GLU A 343 -8.91 7.78 16.77
CA GLU A 343 -9.36 6.60 17.52
C GLU A 343 -10.75 6.15 17.07
N ASN A 344 -11.65 7.09 16.81
CA ASN A 344 -12.99 6.78 16.35
C ASN A 344 -13.02 6.17 14.95
N SER A 345 -12.19 6.65 14.01
CA SER A 345 -12.01 6.03 12.69
C SER A 345 -11.59 4.57 12.79
N ILE A 346 -10.65 4.26 13.70
CA ILE A 346 -10.20 2.88 13.93
C ILE A 346 -11.35 2.04 14.48
N ASN A 347 -12.11 2.56 15.45
CA ASN A 347 -13.25 1.83 16.01
C ASN A 347 -14.36 1.60 14.98
N CYS A 348 -14.61 2.54 14.05
CA CYS A 348 -15.52 2.34 12.92
C CYS A 348 -15.05 1.16 12.03
N MET A 349 -13.75 1.06 11.76
CA MET A 349 -13.20 -0.06 10.98
C MET A 349 -13.22 -1.38 11.76
N GLN A 350 -13.05 -1.36 13.09
CA GLN A 350 -13.22 -2.55 13.92
C GLN A 350 -14.67 -3.04 13.92
N ARG A 351 -15.63 -2.12 13.97
CA ARG A 351 -17.05 -2.43 13.81
C ARG A 351 -17.34 -3.12 12.48
N LEU A 352 -16.77 -2.61 11.39
CA LEU A 352 -16.87 -3.26 10.07
C LEU A 352 -16.34 -4.70 10.08
N ILE A 353 -15.15 -4.90 10.66
CA ILE A 353 -14.54 -6.23 10.77
C ILE A 353 -15.40 -7.16 11.62
N ALA A 354 -16.00 -6.67 12.71
CA ALA A 354 -16.90 -7.46 13.55
C ALA A 354 -18.18 -7.86 12.81
N GLN A 355 -18.72 -6.98 11.95
CA GLN A 355 -19.89 -7.26 11.12
C GLN A 355 -19.60 -8.26 9.99
N ALA A 356 -18.38 -8.22 9.42
CA ALA A 356 -17.97 -9.10 8.33
C ALA A 356 -16.54 -9.65 8.52
N PRO A 357 -16.31 -10.60 9.45
CA PRO A 357 -14.96 -11.08 9.79
C PRO A 357 -14.23 -11.78 8.64
N GLY A 358 -14.97 -12.31 7.66
CA GLY A 358 -14.43 -12.96 6.46
C GLY A 358 -14.31 -12.03 5.25
N ASN A 359 -14.54 -10.72 5.39
CA ASN A 359 -14.37 -9.76 4.31
C ASN A 359 -12.93 -9.25 4.28
N PRO A 360 -12.10 -9.62 3.30
CA PRO A 360 -10.70 -9.24 3.27
C PRO A 360 -10.51 -7.74 2.94
N ASP A 361 -11.46 -7.11 2.24
CA ASP A 361 -11.41 -5.67 1.92
C ASP A 361 -11.51 -4.82 3.20
N ALA A 362 -12.20 -5.30 4.24
CA ALA A 362 -12.29 -4.61 5.53
C ALA A 362 -10.93 -4.53 6.24
N TYR A 363 -10.15 -5.62 6.21
CA TYR A 363 -8.79 -5.64 6.77
C TYR A 363 -7.83 -4.80 5.93
N TYR A 364 -7.95 -4.86 4.60
CA TYR A 364 -7.17 -3.99 3.70
C TYR A 364 -7.44 -2.50 3.99
N GLN A 365 -8.70 -2.08 4.06
CA GLN A 365 -9.05 -0.69 4.36
C GLN A 365 -8.57 -0.26 5.76
N MET A 366 -8.61 -1.15 6.76
CA MET A 366 -8.01 -0.89 8.07
C MET A 366 -6.49 -0.67 7.95
N GLY A 367 -5.80 -1.49 7.17
CA GLY A 367 -4.38 -1.31 6.89
C GLY A 367 -4.07 0.05 6.26
N VAL A 368 -4.85 0.46 5.25
CA VAL A 368 -4.70 1.77 4.58
C VAL A 368 -4.91 2.92 5.58
N LEU A 369 -5.94 2.82 6.42
CA LEU A 369 -6.22 3.80 7.47
C LEU A 369 -5.03 3.94 8.44
N LEU A 370 -4.55 2.81 8.96
CA LEU A 370 -3.43 2.77 9.90
C LEU A 370 -2.12 3.26 9.26
N GLN A 371 -1.88 2.95 7.99
CA GLN A 371 -0.71 3.45 7.26
C GLN A 371 -0.75 4.98 7.10
N GLY A 372 -1.91 5.56 6.78
CA GLY A 372 -2.09 7.02 6.75
C GLY A 372 -1.80 7.68 8.10
N TYR A 373 -2.00 6.94 9.18
CA TYR A 373 -1.70 7.32 10.55
C TYR A 373 -0.28 7.02 11.02
N ARG A 374 0.57 6.46 10.14
CA ARG A 374 1.93 5.98 10.43
C ARG A 374 1.97 4.98 11.60
N ASP A 375 0.98 4.09 11.64
CA ASP A 375 0.85 3.05 12.65
C ASP A 375 1.41 1.72 12.12
N GLU A 376 2.36 1.15 12.85
CA GLU A 376 3.09 -0.08 12.47
C GLU A 376 2.16 -1.31 12.33
N ARG A 377 0.98 -1.28 12.97
CA ARG A 377 0.00 -2.36 12.87
C ARG A 377 -0.56 -2.53 11.46
N ALA A 378 -0.42 -1.54 10.56
CA ALA A 378 -0.91 -1.58 9.19
C ALA A 378 -0.49 -2.87 8.45
N TYR A 379 0.79 -3.25 8.58
CA TYR A 379 1.35 -4.45 7.94
C TYR A 379 0.60 -5.73 8.34
N GLN A 380 0.29 -5.88 9.63
CA GLN A 380 -0.43 -7.05 10.16
C GLN A 380 -1.87 -7.14 9.62
N TYR A 381 -2.52 -6.00 9.37
CA TYR A 381 -3.85 -5.99 8.76
C TYR A 381 -3.82 -6.34 7.28
N TYR A 382 -2.79 -5.92 6.54
CA TYR A 382 -2.58 -6.39 5.17
C TYR A 382 -2.32 -7.89 5.11
N LEU A 383 -1.51 -8.44 6.02
CA LEU A 383 -1.31 -9.89 6.12
C LEU A 383 -2.63 -10.63 6.38
N LYS A 384 -3.46 -10.17 7.32
CA LYS A 384 -4.79 -10.76 7.56
C LYS A 384 -5.69 -10.73 6.33
N ALA A 385 -5.65 -9.67 5.54
CA ALA A 385 -6.40 -9.62 4.28
C ALA A 385 -5.94 -10.72 3.31
N LEU A 386 -4.64 -11.01 3.26
CA LEU A 386 -4.06 -12.10 2.46
C LEU A 386 -4.30 -13.50 3.02
N GLU A 387 -4.37 -13.65 4.34
CA GLU A 387 -4.76 -14.92 4.98
C GLU A 387 -6.17 -15.34 4.58
N ILE A 388 -7.09 -14.37 4.48
CA ILE A 388 -8.47 -14.61 4.04
C ILE A 388 -8.53 -14.80 2.53
N ARG A 389 -7.82 -13.95 1.76
CA ARG A 389 -7.80 -13.98 0.30
C ARG A 389 -6.36 -13.78 -0.24
N PRO A 390 -5.63 -14.87 -0.55
CA PRO A 390 -4.23 -14.80 -0.99
C PRO A 390 -3.99 -14.02 -2.30
N ASP A 391 -4.99 -13.98 -3.17
CA ASP A 391 -5.02 -13.27 -4.45
C ASP A 391 -5.52 -11.81 -4.33
N HIS A 392 -5.61 -11.27 -3.11
CA HIS A 392 -5.99 -9.87 -2.91
C HIS A 392 -4.91 -8.90 -3.41
N VAL A 393 -5.08 -8.44 -4.65
CA VAL A 393 -4.17 -7.55 -5.37
C VAL A 393 -3.74 -6.33 -4.55
N TYR A 394 -4.70 -5.57 -3.99
CA TYR A 394 -4.36 -4.33 -3.27
C TYR A 394 -3.53 -4.56 -2.00
N ALA A 395 -3.83 -5.61 -1.22
CA ALA A 395 -3.05 -5.95 -0.03
C ALA A 395 -1.64 -6.44 -0.39
N GLN A 396 -1.50 -7.27 -1.44
CA GLN A 396 -0.19 -7.67 -1.97
C GLN A 396 0.64 -6.44 -2.39
N PHE A 397 0.01 -5.50 -3.10
CA PHE A 397 0.69 -4.30 -3.60
C PHE A 397 1.17 -3.38 -2.46
N GLN A 398 0.36 -3.18 -1.42
CA GLN A 398 0.79 -2.37 -0.28
C GLN A 398 1.95 -3.02 0.48
N ILE A 399 1.93 -4.34 0.68
CA ILE A 399 3.07 -5.04 1.31
C ILE A 399 4.31 -4.96 0.44
N ALA A 400 4.19 -5.13 -0.89
CA ALA A 400 5.31 -4.99 -1.81
C ALA A 400 5.95 -3.60 -1.71
N ARG A 401 5.12 -2.54 -1.66
CA ARG A 401 5.59 -1.17 -1.45
C ARG A 401 6.26 -0.95 -0.09
N MET A 402 5.70 -1.50 0.98
CA MET A 402 6.33 -1.39 2.31
C MET A 402 7.70 -2.06 2.34
N ASN A 403 7.85 -3.22 1.70
CA ASN A 403 9.14 -3.90 1.58
C ASN A 403 10.15 -3.12 0.71
N ASP A 404 9.67 -2.47 -0.36
CA ASP A 404 10.45 -1.57 -1.22
C ASP A 404 10.96 -0.34 -0.42
N ASP A 405 10.08 0.28 0.38
CA ASP A 405 10.43 1.39 1.28
C ASP A 405 11.44 0.97 2.37
N GLU A 406 11.36 -0.28 2.85
CA GLU A 406 12.30 -0.89 3.82
C GLU A 406 13.59 -1.44 3.18
N GLN A 407 13.83 -1.18 1.88
CA GLN A 407 14.99 -1.66 1.11
C GLN A 407 15.14 -3.19 1.03
N ASN A 408 14.06 -3.92 1.27
CA ASN A 408 13.99 -5.37 1.07
C ASN A 408 13.56 -5.69 -0.36
N ASP A 409 14.41 -5.29 -1.31
CA ASP A 409 14.11 -5.31 -2.75
C ASP A 409 13.70 -6.69 -3.27
N ILE A 410 14.29 -7.77 -2.74
CA ILE A 410 14.03 -9.15 -3.21
C ILE A 410 12.61 -9.57 -2.84
N GLU A 411 12.20 -9.36 -1.59
CA GLU A 411 10.85 -9.69 -1.14
C GLU A 411 9.81 -8.78 -1.79
N ALA A 412 10.15 -7.50 -2.03
CA ALA A 412 9.31 -6.59 -2.80
C ALA A 412 9.11 -7.09 -4.25
N TYR A 413 10.19 -7.46 -4.93
CA TYR A 413 10.18 -7.99 -6.30
C TYR A 413 9.30 -9.24 -6.43
N GLU A 414 9.46 -10.22 -5.54
CA GLU A 414 8.64 -11.44 -5.55
C GLU A 414 7.15 -11.15 -5.37
N ARG A 415 6.80 -10.15 -4.55
CA ARG A 415 5.39 -9.74 -4.37
C ARG A 415 4.83 -9.00 -5.56
N TYR A 416 5.59 -8.09 -6.17
CA TYR A 416 5.18 -7.47 -7.43
C TYR A 416 5.00 -8.51 -8.54
N ARG A 417 5.92 -9.47 -8.65
CA ARG A 417 5.83 -10.58 -9.61
C ARG A 417 4.61 -11.46 -9.38
N LYS A 418 4.21 -11.71 -8.13
CA LYS A 418 2.95 -12.41 -7.83
C LYS A 418 1.74 -11.66 -8.38
N ILE A 419 1.68 -10.34 -8.25
CA ILE A 419 0.59 -9.51 -8.80
C ILE A 419 0.54 -9.62 -10.32
N VAL A 420 1.69 -9.56 -10.99
CA VAL A 420 1.82 -9.67 -12.45
C VAL A 420 1.24 -10.99 -12.99
N ASN A 421 1.32 -12.06 -12.22
CA ASN A 421 0.85 -13.40 -12.62
C ASN A 421 -0.63 -13.67 -12.28
N MET A 422 -1.34 -12.71 -11.70
CA MET A 422 -2.76 -12.87 -11.35
C MET A 422 -3.67 -12.68 -12.56
N VAL A 423 -4.74 -13.47 -12.64
CA VAL A 423 -5.65 -13.54 -13.82
C VAL A 423 -6.53 -12.29 -13.96
N VAL A 424 -6.94 -11.68 -12.83
CA VAL A 424 -7.81 -10.50 -12.81
C VAL A 424 -7.17 -9.45 -11.91
N VAL A 425 -6.67 -8.38 -12.51
CA VAL A 425 -5.99 -7.28 -11.82
C VAL A 425 -6.47 -5.96 -12.40
N ASP A 426 -6.64 -4.95 -11.56
CA ASP A 426 -6.80 -3.56 -12.01
C ASP A 426 -5.62 -3.23 -12.95
N PRO A 427 -5.87 -2.81 -14.22
CA PRO A 427 -4.82 -2.51 -15.18
C PRO A 427 -3.79 -1.51 -14.67
N ASN A 428 -4.20 -0.53 -13.84
CA ASN A 428 -3.28 0.46 -13.29
C ASN A 428 -2.34 -0.15 -12.25
N ILE A 429 -2.87 -1.02 -11.37
CA ILE A 429 -2.04 -1.70 -10.36
C ILE A 429 -1.12 -2.72 -11.00
N ALA A 430 -1.60 -3.45 -12.01
CA ALA A 430 -0.77 -4.37 -12.78
C ALA A 430 0.42 -3.63 -13.39
N VAL A 431 0.18 -2.49 -14.04
CA VAL A 431 1.22 -1.66 -14.65
C VAL A 431 2.16 -1.05 -13.61
N ASP A 432 1.64 -0.51 -12.51
CA ASP A 432 2.48 0.04 -11.44
C ASP A 432 3.35 -1.07 -10.79
N ALA A 433 2.82 -2.28 -10.59
CA ALA A 433 3.58 -3.42 -10.10
C ALA A 433 4.66 -3.89 -11.09
N MET A 434 4.33 -3.97 -12.38
CA MET A 434 5.31 -4.28 -13.45
C MET A 434 6.43 -3.24 -13.49
N MET A 435 6.09 -1.95 -13.40
CA MET A 435 7.07 -0.88 -13.38
C MET A 435 7.99 -0.96 -12.15
N LYS A 436 7.42 -1.16 -10.95
CA LYS A 436 8.19 -1.29 -9.72
C LYS A 436 9.10 -2.51 -9.71
N ALA A 437 8.60 -3.67 -10.15
CA ALA A 437 9.43 -4.85 -10.36
C ALA A 437 10.55 -4.59 -11.38
N SER A 438 10.27 -3.83 -12.44
CA SER A 438 11.26 -3.46 -13.46
C SER A 438 12.32 -2.51 -12.92
N GLU A 439 11.97 -1.55 -12.05
CA GLU A 439 12.93 -0.68 -11.37
C GLU A 439 13.93 -1.50 -10.55
N ILE A 440 13.42 -2.44 -9.74
CA ILE A 440 14.24 -3.36 -8.95
C ILE A 440 15.10 -4.22 -9.87
N ALA A 441 14.51 -4.81 -10.91
CA ALA A 441 15.23 -5.61 -11.89
C ALA A 441 16.37 -4.82 -12.57
N ILE A 442 16.15 -3.55 -12.95
CA ILE A 442 17.19 -2.67 -13.51
C ILE A 442 18.32 -2.39 -12.50
N LYS A 443 17.98 -2.19 -11.22
CA LYS A 443 18.94 -1.98 -10.12
C LYS A 443 19.88 -3.19 -9.99
N TYR A 444 19.35 -4.41 -10.07
CA TYR A 444 20.12 -5.65 -9.96
C TYR A 444 20.70 -6.19 -11.29
N GLY A 445 20.44 -5.49 -12.40
CA GLY A 445 20.95 -5.84 -13.74
C GLY A 445 20.13 -6.90 -14.49
N TRP A 446 18.92 -7.24 -14.03
CA TRP A 446 17.98 -8.16 -14.68
C TRP A 446 17.19 -7.48 -15.80
N ILE A 447 17.90 -7.03 -16.83
CA ILE A 447 17.33 -6.17 -17.87
C ILE A 447 16.27 -6.88 -18.73
N GLU A 448 16.42 -8.18 -18.99
CA GLU A 448 15.41 -8.97 -19.74
C GLU A 448 14.07 -9.01 -19.02
N GLU A 449 14.10 -9.29 -17.73
CA GLU A 449 12.91 -9.39 -16.89
C GLU A 449 12.22 -8.04 -16.80
N ALA A 450 12.99 -6.96 -16.67
CA ALA A 450 12.48 -5.59 -16.73
C ALA A 450 11.87 -5.25 -18.09
N GLU A 451 12.51 -5.63 -19.20
CA GLU A 451 12.01 -5.40 -20.56
C GLU A 451 10.71 -6.18 -20.80
N GLU A 452 10.65 -7.46 -20.44
CA GLU A 452 9.46 -8.30 -20.58
C GLU A 452 8.29 -7.73 -19.78
N MET A 453 8.53 -7.32 -18.53
CA MET A 453 7.49 -6.73 -17.68
C MET A 453 7.00 -5.39 -18.23
N LEU A 454 7.89 -4.53 -18.73
CA LEU A 454 7.49 -3.24 -19.30
C LEU A 454 6.80 -3.37 -20.67
N GLU A 455 7.21 -4.33 -21.51
CA GLU A 455 6.51 -4.61 -22.75
C GLU A 455 5.11 -5.17 -22.47
N LYS A 456 4.96 -6.05 -21.47
CA LYS A 456 3.63 -6.44 -20.97
C LYS A 456 2.85 -5.23 -20.47
N ALA A 457 3.45 -4.36 -19.66
CA ALA A 457 2.80 -3.16 -19.17
C ALA A 457 2.31 -2.25 -20.31
N ARG A 458 3.10 -2.13 -21.38
CA ARG A 458 2.76 -1.38 -22.59
C ARG A 458 1.59 -2.00 -23.35
N THR A 459 1.43 -3.32 -23.35
CA THR A 459 0.23 -3.95 -23.93
C THR A 459 -1.04 -3.68 -23.12
N VAL A 460 -0.91 -3.54 -21.79
CA VAL A 460 -2.03 -3.30 -20.87
C VAL A 460 -2.46 -1.83 -20.89
N LEU A 461 -1.50 -0.89 -20.78
CA LEU A 461 -1.73 0.56 -20.88
C LEU A 461 -0.79 1.20 -21.92
N PRO A 462 -1.15 1.14 -23.22
CA PRO A 462 -0.29 1.63 -24.31
C PRO A 462 -0.01 3.13 -24.30
N SER A 463 -0.87 3.92 -23.64
CA SER A 463 -0.78 5.37 -23.56
C SER A 463 -0.08 5.88 -22.31
N ASP A 464 0.45 5.01 -21.43
CA ASP A 464 1.16 5.46 -20.24
C ASP A 464 2.60 5.92 -20.60
N PRO A 465 2.90 7.22 -20.52
CA PRO A 465 4.22 7.73 -20.89
C PRO A 465 5.31 7.24 -19.93
N ARG A 466 4.98 6.82 -18.71
CA ARG A 466 5.95 6.33 -17.71
C ARG A 466 6.58 5.02 -18.18
N VAL A 467 5.76 4.08 -18.67
CA VAL A 467 6.20 2.77 -19.19
C VAL A 467 7.14 2.96 -20.38
N VAL A 468 6.75 3.81 -21.34
CA VAL A 468 7.55 4.08 -22.55
C VAL A 468 8.87 4.77 -22.21
N THR A 469 8.88 5.67 -21.23
CA THR A 469 10.10 6.33 -20.74
C THR A 469 11.04 5.32 -20.06
N MET A 470 10.50 4.39 -19.27
CA MET A 470 11.30 3.36 -18.61
C MET A 470 11.94 2.40 -19.63
N LEU A 471 11.18 1.95 -20.65
CA LEU A 471 11.73 1.16 -21.76
C LEU A 471 12.86 1.90 -22.47
N ALA A 472 12.68 3.18 -22.77
CA ALA A 472 13.70 4.00 -23.41
C ALA A 472 15.00 4.06 -22.57
N LYS A 473 14.88 4.20 -21.24
CA LYS A 473 16.02 4.18 -20.31
C LYS A 473 16.75 2.84 -20.28
N ILE A 474 16.01 1.73 -20.34
CA ILE A 474 16.61 0.38 -20.45
C ILE A 474 17.46 0.28 -21.71
N TYR A 475 16.90 0.61 -22.88
CA TYR A 475 17.63 0.55 -24.15
C TYR A 475 18.81 1.52 -24.19
N LEU A 476 18.70 2.69 -23.55
CA LEU A 476 19.81 3.64 -23.41
C LEU A 476 20.94 3.05 -22.55
N LYS A 477 20.60 2.38 -21.44
CA LYS A 477 21.58 1.69 -20.58
C LYS A 477 22.25 0.55 -21.35
N GLU A 478 21.49 -0.23 -22.10
CA GLU A 478 21.99 -1.29 -22.97
C GLU A 478 22.94 -0.73 -24.05
N ALA A 479 22.57 0.36 -24.73
CA ALA A 479 23.41 1.00 -25.72
C ALA A 479 24.77 1.43 -25.15
N LYS A 480 24.79 1.95 -23.91
CA LYS A 480 26.03 2.34 -23.21
C LYS A 480 26.90 1.14 -22.83
N ILE A 481 26.30 0.03 -22.42
CA ILE A 481 27.03 -1.16 -21.96
C ILE A 481 27.62 -1.95 -23.14
N ILE A 482 26.85 -2.13 -24.21
CA ILE A 482 27.17 -3.03 -25.33
C ILE A 482 27.78 -2.28 -26.52
N GLY A 483 27.52 -0.97 -26.65
CA GLY A 483 27.78 -0.24 -27.90
C GLY A 483 26.84 -0.65 -29.02
N SER A 484 25.60 -1.02 -28.71
CA SER A 484 24.61 -1.51 -29.68
C SER A 484 23.86 -0.35 -30.36
N ASP A 485 24.12 -0.13 -31.66
CA ASP A 485 23.40 0.84 -32.48
C ASP A 485 21.88 0.58 -32.52
N TYR A 486 21.49 -0.70 -32.49
CA TYR A 486 20.08 -1.10 -32.43
C TYR A 486 19.44 -0.62 -31.13
N ALA A 487 20.09 -0.84 -29.99
CA ALA A 487 19.58 -0.41 -28.68
C ALA A 487 19.48 1.12 -28.62
N LEU A 488 20.47 1.84 -29.17
CA LEU A 488 20.46 3.29 -29.23
C LEU A 488 19.29 3.83 -30.09
N ALA A 489 19.03 3.19 -31.23
CA ALA A 489 17.89 3.53 -32.09
C ALA A 489 16.53 3.26 -31.41
N GLN A 490 16.41 2.16 -30.66
CA GLN A 490 15.20 1.87 -29.86
C GLN A 490 15.00 2.90 -28.75
N ALA A 491 16.06 3.25 -28.02
CA ALA A 491 16.02 4.29 -26.99
C ALA A 491 15.53 5.62 -27.57
N MET A 492 16.08 6.05 -28.71
CA MET A 492 15.66 7.25 -29.42
C MET A 492 14.16 7.21 -29.76
N ARG A 493 13.71 6.10 -30.36
CA ARG A 493 12.31 5.91 -30.77
C ARG A 493 11.36 6.02 -29.57
N TYR A 494 11.67 5.35 -28.48
CA TYR A 494 10.82 5.34 -27.29
C TYR A 494 10.82 6.69 -26.56
N PHE A 495 11.96 7.40 -26.47
CA PHE A 495 11.94 8.77 -25.92
C PHE A 495 11.12 9.73 -26.76
N MET A 496 11.24 9.68 -28.10
CA MET A 496 10.40 10.48 -28.99
C MET A 496 8.92 10.16 -28.83
N GLN A 497 8.57 8.87 -28.69
CA GLN A 497 7.20 8.45 -28.43
C GLN A 497 6.68 8.95 -27.07
N ALA A 498 7.49 8.88 -26.01
CA ALA A 498 7.13 9.38 -24.69
C ALA A 498 6.85 10.89 -24.68
N ILE A 499 7.64 11.67 -25.44
CA ILE A 499 7.43 13.12 -25.64
C ILE A 499 6.19 13.38 -26.49
N ALA A 500 5.91 12.56 -27.51
CA ALA A 500 4.71 12.69 -28.34
C ALA A 500 3.43 12.43 -27.54
N ILE A 501 3.45 11.44 -26.63
CA ILE A 501 2.33 11.14 -25.72
C ILE A 501 2.18 12.24 -24.68
N ASN A 502 3.28 12.67 -24.05
CA ASN A 502 3.28 13.73 -23.06
C ASN A 502 4.39 14.76 -23.35
N PRO A 503 4.05 15.88 -24.02
CA PRO A 503 5.02 16.94 -24.33
C PRO A 503 5.67 17.60 -23.10
N LYS A 504 5.10 17.41 -21.91
CA LYS A 504 5.65 17.90 -20.63
C LYS A 504 6.55 16.87 -19.92
N ASN A 505 6.86 15.74 -20.56
CA ASN A 505 7.75 14.73 -19.99
C ASN A 505 9.21 15.22 -20.03
N MET A 506 9.61 15.90 -18.94
CA MET A 506 10.95 16.45 -18.75
C MET A 506 12.03 15.37 -18.88
N GLU A 507 11.82 14.21 -18.27
CA GLU A 507 12.79 13.13 -18.22
C GLU A 507 13.09 12.58 -19.62
N ALA A 508 12.03 12.28 -20.40
CA ALA A 508 12.19 11.82 -21.77
C ALA A 508 12.87 12.86 -22.68
N SER A 509 12.54 14.15 -22.51
CA SER A 509 13.15 15.25 -23.26
C SER A 509 14.64 15.41 -22.97
N TYR A 510 15.04 15.27 -21.70
CA TYR A 510 16.43 15.31 -21.27
C TYR A 510 17.23 14.12 -21.81
N TYR A 511 16.74 12.89 -21.64
CA TYR A 511 17.46 11.70 -22.10
C TYR A 511 17.48 11.54 -23.62
N LEU A 512 16.54 12.13 -24.36
CA LEU A 512 16.65 12.22 -25.82
C LEU A 512 17.89 13.02 -26.25
N GLY A 513 18.23 14.09 -25.52
CA GLY A 513 19.48 14.83 -25.73
C GLY A 513 20.72 13.96 -25.49
N HIS A 514 20.68 13.07 -24.48
CA HIS A 514 21.75 12.09 -24.22
C HIS A 514 21.90 11.10 -25.38
N VAL A 515 20.78 10.61 -25.92
CA VAL A 515 20.81 9.70 -27.06
C VAL A 515 21.48 10.36 -28.27
N PHE A 516 21.11 11.61 -28.58
CA PHE A 516 21.77 12.37 -29.66
C PHE A 516 23.27 12.58 -29.39
N TYR A 517 23.64 12.85 -28.15
CA TYR A 517 25.05 13.01 -27.77
C TYR A 517 25.85 11.73 -27.98
N ILE A 518 25.34 10.59 -27.51
CA ILE A 518 25.99 9.26 -27.64
C ILE A 518 26.07 8.85 -29.12
N ASN A 519 25.07 9.18 -29.92
CA ASN A 519 25.06 8.94 -31.37
C ASN A 519 25.96 9.91 -32.16
N HIS A 520 26.79 10.71 -31.48
CA HIS A 520 27.65 11.74 -32.06
C HIS A 520 26.91 12.84 -32.87
N GLN A 521 25.60 12.98 -32.66
CA GLN A 521 24.77 14.01 -33.28
C GLN A 521 24.76 15.27 -32.41
N TYR A 522 25.94 15.85 -32.18
CA TYR A 522 26.14 16.91 -31.20
C TYR A 522 25.30 18.17 -31.45
N LEU A 523 25.04 18.54 -32.71
CA LEU A 523 24.17 19.68 -33.04
C LEU A 523 22.71 19.44 -32.63
N GLU A 524 22.20 18.23 -32.82
CA GLU A 524 20.84 17.87 -32.39
C GLU A 524 20.78 17.71 -30.87
N ALA A 525 21.84 17.19 -30.24
CA ALA A 525 21.96 17.15 -28.78
C ALA A 525 21.87 18.57 -28.19
N ILE A 526 22.63 19.54 -28.73
CA ILE A 526 22.60 20.94 -28.30
C ILE A 526 21.18 21.51 -28.41
N ARG A 527 20.53 21.36 -29.58
CA ARG A 527 19.16 21.85 -29.78
C ARG A 527 18.18 21.24 -28.77
N GLN A 528 18.25 19.92 -28.59
CA GLN A 528 17.36 19.20 -27.69
C GLN A 528 17.58 19.61 -26.23
N PHE A 529 18.82 19.74 -25.79
CA PHE A 529 19.14 20.21 -24.43
C PHE A 529 18.74 21.68 -24.23
N SER A 530 18.95 22.56 -25.23
CA SER A 530 18.52 23.97 -25.15
C SER A 530 17.00 24.11 -25.04
N ASP A 531 16.26 23.37 -25.85
CA ASP A 531 14.79 23.32 -25.79
C ASP A 531 14.30 22.77 -24.43
N THR A 532 14.95 21.71 -23.92
CA THR A 532 14.64 21.14 -22.60
C THR A 532 14.93 22.12 -21.47
N ALA A 533 16.06 22.82 -21.49
CA ALA A 533 16.45 23.83 -20.49
C ALA A 533 15.47 25.00 -20.45
N GLN A 534 15.00 25.45 -21.62
CA GLN A 534 14.01 26.52 -21.73
C GLN A 534 12.65 26.12 -21.18
N LYS A 535 12.23 24.86 -21.38
CA LYS A 535 10.94 24.33 -20.93
C LYS A 535 10.94 23.93 -19.45
N PHE A 536 12.07 23.45 -18.92
CA PHE A 536 12.15 22.86 -17.58
C PHE A 536 13.34 23.43 -16.80
N GLN A 537 13.06 24.45 -15.99
CA GLN A 537 14.09 25.14 -15.21
C GLN A 537 14.81 24.22 -14.20
N SER A 538 14.17 23.14 -13.74
CA SER A 538 14.74 22.17 -12.80
C SER A 538 15.93 21.37 -13.35
N VAL A 539 16.04 21.22 -14.68
CA VAL A 539 17.16 20.52 -15.35
C VAL A 539 18.01 21.43 -16.21
N ALA A 540 17.75 22.75 -16.19
CA ALA A 540 18.46 23.72 -17.01
C ALA A 540 19.98 23.61 -16.84
N ILE A 541 20.46 23.52 -15.60
CA ILE A 541 21.90 23.38 -15.26
C ILE A 541 22.52 22.11 -15.86
N LEU A 542 21.79 20.99 -15.84
CA LEU A 542 22.25 19.72 -16.42
C LEU A 542 22.27 19.78 -17.95
N CYS A 543 21.24 20.35 -18.56
CA CYS A 543 21.18 20.57 -20.01
C CYS A 543 22.33 21.48 -20.49
N ASP A 544 22.56 22.57 -19.76
CA ASP A 544 23.64 23.53 -19.95
C ASP A 544 25.03 22.87 -19.94
N PHE A 545 25.25 21.97 -19.00
CA PHE A 545 26.43 21.10 -18.97
C PHE A 545 26.58 20.29 -20.26
N TRP A 546 25.53 19.56 -20.67
CA TRP A 546 25.59 18.72 -21.87
C TRP A 546 25.69 19.54 -23.17
N ILE A 547 25.14 20.76 -23.21
CA ILE A 547 25.34 21.71 -24.31
C ILE A 547 26.81 22.08 -24.42
N SER A 548 27.43 22.49 -23.31
CA SER A 548 28.86 22.80 -23.26
C SER A 548 29.70 21.61 -23.74
N ARG A 549 29.43 20.42 -23.22
CA ARG A 549 30.14 19.19 -23.59
C ARG A 549 29.94 18.81 -25.06
N SER A 550 28.75 19.02 -25.62
CA SER A 550 28.45 18.78 -27.03
C SER A 550 29.21 19.75 -27.94
N TYR A 551 29.28 21.04 -27.57
CA TYR A 551 30.10 22.01 -28.28
C TYR A 551 31.58 21.64 -28.24
N HIS A 552 32.08 21.19 -27.08
CA HIS A 552 33.45 20.71 -26.96
C HIS A 552 33.77 19.60 -27.96
N GLN A 553 32.95 18.54 -27.98
CA GLN A 553 33.16 17.42 -28.90
C GLN A 553 33.07 17.83 -30.39
N LEU A 554 32.22 18.80 -30.73
CA LEU A 554 32.11 19.33 -32.09
C LEU A 554 33.40 20.04 -32.54
N TYR A 555 34.05 20.79 -31.65
CA TYR A 555 35.19 21.65 -31.99
C TYR A 555 36.56 21.07 -31.65
N LYS A 556 36.63 19.99 -30.84
CA LYS A 556 37.87 19.33 -30.39
C LYS A 556 38.83 18.92 -31.52
N ASN A 557 38.29 18.56 -32.69
CA ASN A 557 39.08 18.08 -33.84
C ASN A 557 39.29 19.13 -34.95
N LEU A 558 38.69 20.32 -34.85
CA LEU A 558 39.02 21.41 -35.76
C LEU A 558 40.32 22.06 -35.27
N LEU A 559 41.24 22.32 -36.20
CA LEU A 559 42.60 22.90 -35.99
C LEU A 559 42.64 24.31 -35.35
N PHE A 560 41.54 24.73 -34.71
CA PHE A 560 41.42 25.88 -33.84
C PHE A 560 40.65 25.47 -32.57
N SER A 561 41.29 24.72 -31.68
CA SER A 561 41.01 24.90 -30.25
C SER A 561 41.57 26.28 -29.87
N SER A 562 40.87 27.37 -30.22
CA SER A 562 41.31 28.68 -29.75
C SER A 562 41.39 28.60 -28.24
N GLU A 563 42.51 29.06 -27.68
CA GLU A 563 42.73 29.12 -26.24
C GLU A 563 41.53 29.79 -25.54
N ASP A 564 40.86 30.72 -26.23
CA ASP A 564 39.61 31.39 -25.85
C ASP A 564 38.42 30.45 -25.65
N PHE A 565 38.22 29.45 -26.52
CA PHE A 565 37.10 28.50 -26.41
C PHE A 565 37.32 27.55 -25.23
N LEU A 566 38.52 26.97 -25.11
CA LEU A 566 38.91 26.14 -23.96
C LEU A 566 38.81 26.92 -22.65
N THR A 567 39.28 28.17 -22.62
CA THR A 567 39.18 29.06 -21.45
C THR A 567 37.73 29.35 -21.08
N SER A 568 36.85 29.53 -22.06
CA SER A 568 35.41 29.76 -21.83
C SER A 568 34.71 28.49 -21.33
N ALA A 569 35.03 27.33 -21.90
CA ALA A 569 34.52 26.03 -21.44
C ALA A 569 34.98 25.71 -20.01
N ILE A 570 36.25 25.98 -19.69
CA ILE A 570 36.79 25.84 -18.33
C ILE A 570 36.09 26.77 -17.35
N LYS A 571 35.96 28.07 -17.66
CA LYS A 571 35.24 29.03 -16.81
C LYS A 571 33.80 28.59 -16.53
N TYR A 572 33.14 28.02 -17.53
CA TYR A 572 31.79 27.52 -17.40
C TYR A 572 31.71 26.26 -16.53
N ALA A 573 32.61 25.29 -16.75
CA ALA A 573 32.71 24.09 -15.93
C ALA A 573 33.11 24.40 -14.47
N GLU A 574 33.98 25.39 -14.25
CA GLU A 574 34.32 25.92 -12.91
C GLU A 574 33.11 26.59 -12.24
N TYR A 575 32.32 27.36 -12.99
CA TYR A 575 31.07 27.95 -12.49
C TYR A 575 30.07 26.88 -12.06
N LEU A 576 29.87 25.83 -12.86
CA LEU A 576 29.01 24.70 -12.53
C LEU A 576 29.50 23.95 -11.27
N ARG A 577 30.82 23.76 -11.12
CA ARG A 577 31.44 23.16 -9.92
C ARG A 577 31.18 24.00 -8.66
N VAL A 578 31.20 25.32 -8.75
CA VAL A 578 30.96 26.23 -7.61
C VAL A 578 29.46 26.30 -7.25
N MET A 579 28.57 26.17 -8.24
CA MET A 579 27.11 26.26 -8.07
C MET A 579 26.44 24.97 -7.60
N GLY A 580 27.16 23.84 -7.55
CA GLY A 580 26.56 22.59 -7.07
C GLY A 580 27.58 21.54 -6.63
N GLU A 581 27.49 21.11 -5.37
CA GLU A 581 28.24 19.95 -4.83
C GLU A 581 27.79 18.60 -5.42
N LYS A 582 26.92 18.57 -6.45
CA LYS A 582 26.17 17.36 -6.85
C LYS A 582 26.20 17.00 -8.35
N VAL A 583 27.13 17.51 -9.15
CA VAL A 583 27.27 17.07 -10.56
C VAL A 583 28.63 16.40 -10.78
N PRO A 584 28.74 15.10 -10.43
CA PRO A 584 29.77 14.18 -10.89
C PRO A 584 30.41 14.51 -12.24
N GLU A 585 29.57 14.55 -13.26
CA GLU A 585 29.96 14.64 -14.65
C GLU A 585 30.63 15.99 -14.98
N ALA A 586 30.37 17.03 -14.17
CA ALA A 586 31.00 18.35 -14.31
C ALA A 586 32.46 18.35 -13.83
N LEU A 587 32.80 17.54 -12.82
CA LEU A 587 34.18 17.40 -12.34
C LEU A 587 35.04 16.60 -13.32
N GLU A 588 34.47 15.57 -13.95
CA GLU A 588 35.12 14.83 -15.04
C GLU A 588 35.40 15.72 -16.24
N TYR A 589 34.37 16.44 -16.69
CA TYR A 589 34.49 17.34 -17.83
C TYR A 589 35.53 18.44 -17.57
N LEU A 590 35.57 18.99 -16.35
CA LEU A 590 36.58 19.97 -15.96
C LEU A 590 38.00 19.38 -15.97
N ALA A 591 38.17 18.14 -15.51
CA ALA A 591 39.45 17.44 -15.57
C ALA A 591 39.90 17.15 -17.02
N GLU A 592 38.99 16.78 -17.92
CA GLU A 592 39.25 16.58 -19.35
C GLU A 592 39.71 17.90 -20.00
N LEU A 593 38.99 18.99 -19.74
CA LEU A 593 39.32 20.32 -20.25
C LEU A 593 40.68 20.83 -19.74
N TYR A 594 41.04 20.55 -18.47
CA TYR A 594 42.38 20.90 -17.95
C TYR A 594 43.50 20.08 -18.58
N GLU A 595 43.30 18.79 -18.86
CA GLU A 595 44.30 17.96 -19.57
C GLU A 595 44.53 18.49 -20.99
N GLU A 596 43.45 18.82 -21.71
CA GLU A 596 43.53 19.36 -23.09
C GLU A 596 44.14 20.76 -23.15
N ALA A 597 43.90 21.60 -22.14
CA ALA A 597 44.54 22.91 -21.99
C ALA A 597 45.99 22.84 -21.48
N ASN A 598 46.61 21.66 -21.41
CA ASN A 598 47.95 21.43 -20.85
C ASN A 598 48.13 21.86 -19.36
N ARG A 599 47.03 22.06 -18.61
CA ARG A 599 47.01 22.39 -17.17
C ARG A 599 47.09 21.12 -16.32
N LYS A 600 48.14 20.31 -16.56
CA LYS A 600 48.32 18.96 -15.97
C LYS A 600 48.29 18.95 -14.44
N ASN A 601 48.87 19.95 -13.79
CA ASN A 601 48.91 20.03 -12.33
C ASN A 601 47.51 20.21 -11.72
N GLU A 602 46.63 20.95 -12.39
CA GLU A 602 45.28 21.26 -11.92
C GLU A 602 44.33 20.10 -12.16
N SER A 603 44.46 19.44 -13.31
CA SER A 603 43.80 18.15 -13.55
C SER A 603 44.22 17.10 -12.52
N GLN A 604 45.52 16.95 -12.27
CA GLN A 604 46.03 16.02 -11.26
C GLN A 604 45.55 16.36 -9.85
N ALA A 605 45.51 17.63 -9.46
CA ALA A 605 44.98 18.06 -8.17
C ALA A 605 43.47 17.79 -8.03
N LEU A 606 42.70 18.02 -9.09
CA LEU A 606 41.26 17.74 -9.12
C LEU A 606 40.99 16.23 -8.98
N VAL A 607 41.65 15.42 -9.80
CA VAL A 607 41.58 13.95 -9.75
C VAL A 607 42.03 13.41 -8.39
N SER A 608 43.12 13.95 -7.83
CA SER A 608 43.61 13.57 -6.50
C SER A 608 42.65 13.98 -5.38
N SER A 609 41.90 15.08 -5.51
CA SER A 609 40.87 15.46 -4.53
C SER A 609 39.65 14.54 -4.57
N ILE A 610 39.28 14.05 -5.76
CA ILE A 610 38.21 13.06 -5.94
C ILE A 610 38.62 11.72 -5.35
N GLN A 611 39.86 11.29 -5.61
CA GLN A 611 40.43 10.05 -5.09
C GLN A 611 40.77 10.12 -3.58
N GLY A 612 41.16 11.30 -3.08
CA GLY A 612 41.61 11.53 -1.70
C GLY A 612 40.50 11.47 -0.66
N LYS A 613 39.23 11.61 -1.05
CA LYS A 613 38.08 11.39 -0.17
C LYS A 613 37.86 9.91 0.21
N LEU A 614 38.59 8.97 -0.41
CA LEU A 614 38.32 7.52 -0.33
C LEU A 614 39.48 6.66 0.22
N ARG A 615 40.54 7.21 0.83
CA ARG A 615 41.60 6.35 1.42
C ARG A 615 42.22 6.81 2.73
N LYS A 616 42.24 5.86 3.67
CA LYS A 616 43.44 5.51 4.44
C LYS A 616 43.62 3.99 4.41
N ARG A 617 44.75 3.49 3.89
CA ARG A 617 45.70 2.62 4.61
C ARG A 617 46.79 2.03 3.71
N ASP A 618 47.83 1.60 4.41
CA ASP A 618 49.14 1.13 3.97
C ASP A 618 49.13 -0.23 3.27
N PHE A 619 50.21 -0.44 2.52
CA PHE A 619 50.49 -1.62 1.70
C PHE A 619 50.59 -2.90 2.52
N VAL A 620 49.91 -3.96 2.06
CA VAL A 620 50.17 -5.34 2.48
C VAL A 620 50.61 -6.14 1.26
N ALA A 621 51.83 -6.65 1.30
CA ALA A 621 52.37 -7.55 0.29
C ALA A 621 51.97 -8.99 0.62
N LEU A 622 51.36 -9.71 -0.34
CA LEU A 622 51.09 -11.15 -0.23
C LEU A 622 51.23 -11.87 -1.58
N ASP A 623 52.02 -12.95 -1.57
CA ASP A 623 52.50 -13.72 -2.73
C ASP A 623 51.49 -14.74 -3.29
N SER A 624 51.60 -15.07 -4.59
CA SER A 624 51.00 -16.28 -5.16
C SER A 624 51.80 -17.55 -4.77
N GLU A 625 51.20 -18.74 -4.88
CA GLU A 625 51.94 -19.99 -4.67
C GLU A 625 52.72 -20.40 -5.93
N ASN A 626 52.20 -20.13 -7.14
CA ASN A 626 52.79 -20.52 -8.43
C ASN A 626 52.99 -19.34 -9.42
N PRO A 627 54.07 -19.32 -10.23
CA PRO A 627 54.23 -18.42 -11.38
C PRO A 627 53.21 -18.72 -12.48
N GLY A 628 52.76 -17.69 -13.22
CA GLY A 628 51.83 -17.83 -14.34
C GLY A 628 50.34 -17.96 -13.98
N GLU A 629 50.01 -18.03 -12.69
CA GLU A 629 48.63 -17.96 -12.19
C GLU A 629 48.19 -16.48 -12.08
N CYS A 630 47.11 -16.10 -12.78
CA CYS A 630 46.53 -14.76 -12.68
C CYS A 630 45.01 -14.83 -12.57
N ARG A 631 44.46 -13.96 -11.72
CA ARG A 631 43.02 -13.74 -11.64
C ARG A 631 42.61 -12.72 -12.69
N VAL A 632 41.59 -13.05 -13.46
CA VAL A 632 41.06 -12.20 -14.52
C VAL A 632 39.64 -11.86 -14.22
N LEU A 633 39.29 -10.60 -14.48
CA LEU A 633 37.98 -10.10 -14.17
C LEU A 633 37.14 -10.05 -15.45
N ALA A 634 36.09 -10.84 -15.47
CA ALA A 634 35.17 -10.93 -16.59
C ALA A 634 33.82 -10.39 -16.15
N VAL A 635 33.50 -9.18 -16.61
CA VAL A 635 32.11 -8.78 -16.76
C VAL A 635 31.72 -9.24 -18.15
N TYR A 636 30.82 -10.22 -18.22
CA TYR A 636 30.38 -10.74 -19.50
C TYR A 636 29.59 -9.63 -20.18
N ALA A 637 29.96 -9.30 -21.42
CA ALA A 637 29.12 -8.48 -22.26
C ALA A 637 27.76 -9.18 -22.34
N PRO A 638 26.63 -8.48 -22.13
CA PRO A 638 25.33 -9.10 -22.28
C PRO A 638 25.21 -9.70 -23.68
N GLN A 639 25.01 -11.02 -23.75
CA GLN A 639 24.97 -11.72 -25.03
C GLN A 639 23.57 -11.67 -25.60
N ILE A 640 23.45 -11.11 -26.81
CA ILE A 640 22.25 -11.14 -27.64
C ILE A 640 22.22 -12.48 -28.40
N VAL A 641 21.51 -13.47 -27.88
CA VAL A 641 21.15 -14.69 -28.59
C VAL A 641 19.99 -14.36 -29.53
N ARG A 642 20.25 -14.34 -30.84
CA ARG A 642 19.17 -14.15 -31.83
C ARG A 642 18.21 -15.33 -31.76
N SER A 643 16.96 -15.05 -31.37
CA SER A 643 15.87 -16.00 -31.48
C SER A 643 15.76 -16.51 -32.93
N PRO A 644 15.54 -17.82 -33.17
CA PRO A 644 15.27 -18.36 -34.50
C PRO A 644 13.99 -17.78 -35.14
N ASP A 645 13.12 -17.20 -34.31
CA ASP A 645 11.87 -16.57 -34.70
C ASP A 645 12.03 -15.04 -34.79
N PRO A 646 11.89 -14.42 -35.99
CA PRO A 646 12.03 -12.98 -36.19
C PRO A 646 10.91 -12.14 -35.55
N ALA A 647 9.84 -12.76 -35.04
CA ALA A 647 8.79 -12.09 -34.27
C ALA A 647 9.11 -11.96 -32.77
N LYS A 648 10.18 -12.59 -32.28
CA LYS A 648 10.61 -12.51 -30.88
C LYS A 648 11.86 -11.65 -30.73
N PRO A 649 11.94 -10.83 -29.66
CA PRO A 649 13.19 -10.16 -29.33
C PRO A 649 14.29 -11.20 -29.05
N PRO A 650 15.55 -10.87 -29.32
CA PRO A 650 16.66 -11.75 -28.98
C PRO A 650 16.71 -11.98 -27.45
N GLU A 651 17.06 -13.19 -27.03
CA GLU A 651 17.43 -13.48 -25.63
C GLU A 651 18.72 -12.70 -25.32
N ARG A 652 18.78 -12.04 -24.16
CA ARG A 652 19.83 -11.12 -23.71
C ARG A 652 20.34 -11.50 -22.32
N LEU A 653 21.27 -12.43 -22.21
CA LEU A 653 21.84 -12.79 -20.89
C LEU A 653 22.71 -11.65 -20.34
N PHE A 654 22.19 -10.86 -19.39
CA PHE A 654 23.00 -9.93 -18.59
C PHE A 654 23.65 -10.66 -17.42
N SER A 655 24.93 -10.39 -17.18
CA SER A 655 25.68 -11.04 -16.10
C SER A 655 26.16 -10.06 -15.06
N ARG A 656 26.14 -10.48 -13.79
CA ARG A 656 26.92 -9.82 -12.74
C ARG A 656 28.40 -10.08 -13.02
N GLY A 657 29.25 -9.07 -12.82
CA GLY A 657 30.70 -9.24 -12.90
C GLY A 657 31.18 -10.43 -12.06
N SER A 658 32.01 -11.29 -12.64
CA SER A 658 32.53 -12.47 -11.96
C SER A 658 34.04 -12.58 -12.15
N LEU A 659 34.70 -13.20 -11.17
CA LEU A 659 36.14 -13.38 -11.17
C LEU A 659 36.44 -14.77 -11.75
N GLY A 660 37.20 -14.82 -12.84
CA GLY A 660 37.74 -16.04 -13.44
C GLY A 660 39.21 -16.21 -13.06
N THR A 661 39.69 -17.44 -13.04
CA THR A 661 41.12 -17.76 -12.88
C THR A 661 41.69 -18.24 -14.21
N LEU A 662 42.85 -17.70 -14.56
CA LEU A 662 43.67 -18.19 -15.68
C LEU A 662 44.96 -18.76 -15.13
N GLU A 663 45.35 -19.90 -15.67
CA GLU A 663 46.59 -20.56 -15.31
C GLU A 663 47.44 -20.70 -16.57
N VAL A 664 48.65 -20.14 -16.54
CA VAL A 664 49.62 -20.30 -17.61
C VAL A 664 50.82 -21.05 -17.09
N SER A 665 51.17 -22.15 -17.74
CA SER A 665 52.31 -22.99 -17.39
C SER A 665 53.30 -23.11 -18.55
N TYR A 666 54.58 -23.21 -18.21
CA TYR A 666 55.64 -23.49 -19.16
C TYR A 666 56.02 -24.98 -19.06
N ILE A 667 55.58 -25.79 -20.02
CA ILE A 667 55.66 -27.26 -19.95
C ILE A 667 56.51 -27.83 -21.10
N PRO A 668 57.15 -29.02 -20.94
CA PRO A 668 57.87 -29.67 -22.02
C PRO A 668 56.98 -29.92 -23.24
N GLY A 669 57.43 -29.53 -24.43
CA GLY A 669 56.60 -29.47 -25.64
C GLY A 669 57.37 -29.10 -26.91
N GLY A 670 56.67 -28.62 -27.94
CA GLY A 670 57.21 -28.34 -29.29
C GLY A 670 57.45 -26.85 -29.61
N GLY A 671 57.49 -25.96 -28.60
CA GLY A 671 57.71 -24.52 -28.79
C GLY A 671 56.44 -23.74 -29.21
N GLY A 672 55.27 -24.34 -29.01
CA GLY A 672 53.96 -23.87 -29.39
C GLY A 672 53.13 -23.27 -28.24
N LEU A 673 51.86 -23.01 -28.56
CA LEU A 673 50.82 -22.58 -27.64
C LEU A 673 49.77 -23.71 -27.54
N LEU A 674 49.50 -24.16 -26.32
CA LEU A 674 48.46 -25.12 -25.99
C LEU A 674 47.38 -24.40 -25.20
N VAL A 675 46.11 -24.69 -25.49
CA VAL A 675 44.97 -24.05 -24.83
C VAL A 675 43.97 -25.12 -24.38
N THR A 676 43.59 -25.10 -23.10
CA THR A 676 42.56 -25.98 -22.52
C THR A 676 41.41 -25.16 -21.91
N GLY A 677 40.18 -25.58 -22.19
CA GLY A 677 38.96 -24.91 -21.74
C GLY A 677 37.86 -24.87 -22.83
N ASN A 678 36.62 -24.59 -22.41
CA ASN A 678 35.50 -24.40 -23.34
C ASN A 678 35.34 -22.90 -23.66
N LEU A 679 36.15 -22.42 -24.61
CA LEU A 679 36.35 -20.99 -24.90
C LEU A 679 35.57 -20.53 -26.14
N GLY A 680 35.08 -19.28 -26.12
CA GLY A 680 34.53 -18.61 -27.29
C GLY A 680 35.61 -18.07 -28.24
N GLU A 681 35.20 -17.62 -29.42
CA GLU A 681 36.10 -17.18 -30.50
C GLU A 681 36.89 -15.90 -30.12
N SER A 682 36.24 -14.95 -29.43
CA SER A 682 36.88 -13.69 -29.03
C SER A 682 37.97 -13.89 -27.97
N PHE A 683 37.72 -14.81 -27.04
CA PHE A 683 38.67 -15.20 -26.00
C PHE A 683 39.85 -15.97 -26.59
N GLN A 684 39.62 -16.89 -27.55
CA GLN A 684 40.70 -17.56 -28.28
C GLN A 684 41.59 -16.56 -29.02
N ASN A 685 40.99 -15.59 -29.73
CA ASN A 685 41.73 -14.51 -30.38
C ASN A 685 42.55 -13.68 -29.36
N SER A 686 42.01 -13.44 -28.16
CA SER A 686 42.75 -12.74 -27.10
C SER A 686 43.99 -13.50 -26.63
N ILE A 687 43.93 -14.83 -26.58
CA ILE A 687 45.08 -15.69 -26.27
C ILE A 687 46.13 -15.60 -27.38
N GLU A 688 45.71 -15.66 -28.64
CA GLU A 688 46.64 -15.55 -29.79
C GLU A 688 47.35 -14.19 -29.83
N VAL A 689 46.62 -13.10 -29.61
CA VAL A 689 47.20 -11.75 -29.58
C VAL A 689 48.14 -11.58 -28.39
N ALA A 690 47.79 -12.14 -27.23
CA ALA A 690 48.68 -12.15 -26.06
C ALA A 690 49.96 -12.95 -26.30
N TYR A 691 49.86 -14.10 -26.97
CA TYR A 691 51.02 -14.93 -27.33
C TYR A 691 51.92 -14.26 -28.38
N ALA A 692 51.33 -13.59 -29.36
CA ALA A 692 52.07 -12.79 -30.34
C ALA A 692 52.81 -11.61 -29.67
N PHE A 693 52.16 -10.91 -28.75
CA PHE A 693 52.82 -9.88 -27.93
C PHE A 693 53.95 -10.49 -27.09
N PHE A 694 53.72 -11.62 -26.42
CA PHE A 694 54.73 -12.31 -25.61
C PHE A 694 56.00 -12.62 -26.40
N LYS A 695 55.87 -13.25 -27.59
CA LYS A 695 57.03 -13.55 -28.45
C LYS A 695 57.81 -12.31 -28.85
N ARG A 696 57.10 -11.28 -29.31
CA ARG A 696 57.70 -9.99 -29.67
C ARG A 696 58.38 -9.33 -28.46
N HIS A 697 57.78 -9.44 -27.28
CA HIS A 697 58.35 -8.89 -26.05
C HIS A 697 59.67 -9.59 -25.73
N LEU A 698 59.76 -10.92 -25.82
CA LEU A 698 61.03 -11.64 -25.68
C LEU A 698 62.07 -11.18 -26.71
N GLU A 699 61.68 -11.09 -27.98
CA GLU A 699 62.58 -10.66 -29.07
C GLU A 699 63.17 -9.27 -28.81
N SER A 700 62.41 -8.36 -28.18
CA SER A 700 62.89 -7.03 -27.84
C SER A 700 64.04 -7.02 -26.81
N TYR A 701 64.22 -8.11 -26.05
CA TYR A 701 65.34 -8.36 -25.14
C TYR A 701 66.37 -9.35 -25.71
N GLY A 702 66.28 -9.70 -26.99
CA GLY A 702 67.15 -10.70 -27.63
C GLY A 702 66.87 -12.14 -27.19
N LEU A 703 65.70 -12.41 -26.61
CA LEU A 703 65.27 -13.72 -26.14
C LEU A 703 64.29 -14.37 -27.12
N VAL A 704 64.29 -15.71 -27.13
CA VAL A 704 63.31 -16.52 -27.86
C VAL A 704 62.75 -17.60 -26.95
N GLN A 705 61.49 -17.99 -27.18
CA GLN A 705 60.89 -19.13 -26.48
C GLN A 705 61.71 -20.40 -26.78
N ASN A 706 61.95 -21.21 -25.76
CA ASN A 706 62.62 -22.50 -25.93
C ASN A 706 61.77 -23.41 -26.85
N PRO A 707 62.32 -23.92 -27.97
CA PRO A 707 61.60 -24.79 -28.89
C PRO A 707 61.18 -26.15 -28.28
N ASP A 708 61.74 -26.54 -27.13
CA ASP A 708 61.37 -27.75 -26.40
C ASP A 708 60.33 -27.51 -25.30
N MET A 709 59.74 -26.30 -25.23
CA MET A 709 58.79 -25.91 -24.19
C MET A 709 57.58 -25.17 -24.77
N ASP A 710 56.39 -25.66 -24.46
CA ASP A 710 55.11 -25.04 -24.81
C ASP A 710 54.63 -24.08 -23.72
N ILE A 711 53.93 -23.03 -24.14
CA ILE A 711 53.06 -22.25 -23.25
C ILE A 711 51.70 -22.93 -23.22
N HIS A 712 51.29 -23.39 -22.05
CA HIS A 712 49.98 -23.97 -21.83
C HIS A 712 49.09 -22.99 -21.07
N VAL A 713 47.98 -22.57 -21.69
CA VAL A 713 46.97 -21.71 -21.09
C VAL A 713 45.77 -22.57 -20.72
N ASP A 714 45.51 -22.73 -19.43
CA ASP A 714 44.32 -23.40 -18.90
C ASP A 714 43.32 -22.39 -18.32
N VAL A 715 42.06 -22.60 -18.65
CA VAL A 715 40.94 -21.73 -18.27
C VAL A 715 39.83 -22.58 -17.65
N PRO A 716 39.98 -23.00 -16.38
CA PRO A 716 39.05 -23.91 -15.74
C PRO A 716 37.66 -23.29 -15.53
N GLY A 717 36.62 -24.05 -15.86
CA GLY A 717 35.22 -23.67 -15.61
C GLY A 717 34.65 -22.57 -16.52
N TRP A 718 35.41 -22.14 -17.54
CA TRP A 718 34.95 -21.14 -18.50
C TRP A 718 33.92 -21.71 -19.47
N LEU A 719 32.95 -20.88 -19.87
CA LEU A 719 31.88 -21.24 -20.79
C LEU A 719 31.90 -20.30 -22.00
N PRO A 720 31.56 -20.76 -23.22
CA PRO A 720 31.58 -19.91 -24.42
C PRO A 720 30.65 -18.69 -24.35
N LYS A 721 29.64 -18.69 -23.46
CA LYS A 721 28.75 -17.54 -23.20
C LYS A 721 29.42 -16.37 -22.44
N TYR A 722 30.67 -16.55 -22.03
CA TYR A 722 31.49 -15.60 -21.28
C TYR A 722 32.54 -14.88 -22.17
N ASP A 723 32.33 -14.93 -23.49
CA ASP A 723 33.27 -14.49 -24.52
C ASP A 723 33.41 -12.96 -24.58
N GLY A 724 34.64 -12.44 -24.56
CA GLY A 724 34.96 -11.02 -24.69
C GLY A 724 36.48 -10.73 -24.64
N PRO A 725 36.97 -9.65 -25.29
CA PRO A 725 38.41 -9.40 -25.47
C PRO A 725 39.14 -8.90 -24.21
N SER A 726 38.42 -8.73 -23.11
CA SER A 726 38.90 -8.02 -21.90
C SER A 726 39.97 -8.76 -21.08
N ALA A 727 40.32 -9.99 -21.45
CA ALA A 727 41.31 -10.82 -20.76
C ALA A 727 42.74 -10.68 -21.33
N GLY A 728 42.92 -10.00 -22.46
CA GLY A 728 44.20 -9.95 -23.17
C GLY A 728 45.37 -9.46 -22.31
N VAL A 729 45.16 -8.41 -21.51
CA VAL A 729 46.19 -7.89 -20.57
C VAL A 729 46.65 -8.97 -19.59
N ALA A 730 45.72 -9.69 -19.00
CA ALA A 730 46.02 -10.70 -17.99
C ALA A 730 46.69 -11.93 -18.59
N LEU A 731 46.25 -12.38 -19.77
CA LEU A 731 46.86 -13.47 -20.50
C LEU A 731 48.34 -13.17 -20.80
N ALA A 732 48.64 -11.99 -21.32
CA ALA A 732 50.01 -11.60 -21.62
C ALA A 732 50.88 -11.48 -20.35
N CYS A 733 50.35 -10.90 -19.27
CA CYS A 733 51.08 -10.85 -17.99
C CYS A 733 51.34 -12.26 -17.43
N SER A 734 50.38 -13.18 -17.56
CA SER A 734 50.51 -14.57 -17.10
C SER A 734 51.55 -15.34 -17.90
N MET A 735 51.62 -15.15 -19.22
CA MET A 735 52.65 -15.75 -20.08
C MET A 735 54.05 -15.25 -19.71
N ILE A 736 54.21 -13.95 -19.47
CA ILE A 736 55.48 -13.36 -19.02
C ILE A 736 55.86 -13.89 -17.64
N SER A 737 54.90 -13.95 -16.71
CA SER A 737 55.10 -14.50 -15.36
C SER A 737 55.53 -15.97 -15.38
N ALA A 738 54.90 -16.79 -16.22
CA ALA A 738 55.25 -18.21 -16.40
C ALA A 738 56.67 -18.36 -16.98
N PHE A 739 57.05 -17.51 -17.93
CA PHE A 739 58.38 -17.53 -18.54
C PHE A 739 59.49 -17.05 -17.58
N THR A 740 59.28 -15.94 -16.87
CA THR A 740 60.27 -15.38 -15.96
C THR A 740 60.34 -16.11 -14.61
N GLY A 741 59.36 -16.96 -14.31
CA GLY A 741 59.21 -17.61 -13.01
C GLY A 741 58.83 -16.63 -11.88
N LYS A 742 58.50 -15.38 -12.22
CA LYS A 742 58.14 -14.34 -11.26
C LYS A 742 56.63 -14.34 -11.01
N LYS A 743 56.24 -14.28 -9.75
CA LYS A 743 54.85 -14.44 -9.30
C LYS A 743 54.03 -13.16 -9.48
N ILE A 744 52.77 -13.30 -9.90
CA ILE A 744 51.79 -12.20 -9.92
C ILE A 744 51.14 -12.10 -8.53
N PRO A 745 51.02 -10.91 -7.91
CA PRO A 745 50.37 -10.75 -6.60
C PRO A 745 48.89 -11.18 -6.63
N LYS A 746 48.45 -11.94 -5.60
CA LYS A 746 47.05 -12.43 -5.49
C LYS A 746 46.01 -11.32 -5.28
N ASN A 747 46.47 -10.13 -4.89
CA ASN A 747 45.65 -8.98 -4.51
C ASN A 747 45.53 -7.94 -5.64
N VAL A 748 45.60 -8.42 -6.88
CA VAL A 748 45.53 -7.61 -8.10
C VAL A 748 44.53 -8.25 -9.06
N THR A 749 43.70 -7.44 -9.67
CA THR A 749 42.93 -7.79 -10.87
C THR A 749 43.36 -6.89 -12.03
N MET A 750 43.10 -7.33 -13.26
CA MET A 750 43.37 -6.52 -14.44
C MET A 750 42.35 -6.81 -15.53
N THR A 751 42.01 -5.79 -16.32
CA THR A 751 41.12 -5.88 -17.47
C THR A 751 41.67 -5.02 -18.60
N GLY A 752 41.45 -5.46 -19.84
CA GLY A 752 41.82 -4.70 -21.03
C GLY A 752 42.04 -5.61 -22.22
N GLU A 753 41.67 -5.13 -23.39
CA GLU A 753 42.13 -5.74 -24.64
C GLU A 753 43.57 -5.26 -24.91
N ILE A 754 44.37 -6.08 -25.58
CA ILE A 754 45.74 -5.70 -25.96
C ILE A 754 45.94 -5.83 -27.44
N SER A 755 46.81 -4.99 -28.00
CA SER A 755 47.36 -5.19 -29.34
C SER A 755 48.66 -5.97 -29.29
N MET A 756 49.06 -6.55 -30.43
CA MET A 756 50.37 -7.20 -30.59
C MET A 756 51.56 -6.27 -30.30
N HIS A 757 51.36 -4.94 -30.27
CA HIS A 757 52.38 -3.93 -29.98
C HIS A 757 52.37 -3.44 -28.52
N GLY A 758 51.55 -4.04 -27.65
CA GLY A 758 51.51 -3.72 -26.22
C GLY A 758 50.62 -2.54 -25.84
N LYS A 759 49.85 -1.96 -26.77
CA LYS A 759 48.81 -0.96 -26.42
C LYS A 759 47.66 -1.65 -25.68
N VAL A 760 47.23 -1.09 -24.54
CA VAL A 760 46.04 -1.50 -23.78
C VAL A 760 44.84 -0.71 -24.29
N MET A 761 43.77 -1.42 -24.66
CA MET A 761 42.58 -0.87 -25.32
C MET A 761 41.34 -0.96 -24.42
N PRO A 762 40.36 -0.05 -24.59
CA PRO A 762 39.21 0.07 -23.69
C PRO A 762 38.28 -1.14 -23.71
N VAL A 763 37.57 -1.35 -22.61
CA VAL A 763 36.63 -2.45 -22.39
C VAL A 763 35.36 -1.96 -21.68
N GLY A 764 34.22 -2.60 -21.92
CA GLY A 764 32.96 -2.29 -21.24
C GLY A 764 32.88 -2.77 -19.79
N GLY A 765 31.87 -2.28 -19.06
CA GLY A 765 31.49 -2.77 -17.73
C GLY A 765 32.45 -2.42 -16.59
N ILE A 766 33.09 -1.24 -16.62
CA ILE A 766 34.12 -0.85 -15.65
C ILE A 766 33.56 -0.75 -14.22
N LYS A 767 32.34 -0.24 -14.04
CA LYS A 767 31.67 -0.17 -12.73
C LYS A 767 31.54 -1.57 -12.11
N GLU A 768 30.93 -2.49 -12.84
CA GLU A 768 30.70 -3.86 -12.39
C GLU A 768 32.02 -4.62 -12.16
N LYS A 769 33.09 -4.28 -12.92
CA LYS A 769 34.43 -4.85 -12.74
C LYS A 769 35.11 -4.39 -11.45
N VAL A 770 34.99 -3.10 -11.14
CA VAL A 770 35.53 -2.50 -9.90
C VAL A 770 34.74 -3.00 -8.69
N GLU A 771 33.41 -3.08 -8.78
CA GLU A 771 32.54 -3.63 -7.72
C GLU A 771 32.81 -5.12 -7.47
N ALA A 772 33.00 -5.92 -8.51
CA ALA A 772 33.36 -7.32 -8.36
C ALA A 772 34.76 -7.51 -7.74
N THR A 773 35.71 -6.60 -8.02
CA THR A 773 37.02 -6.55 -7.34
C THR A 773 36.84 -6.28 -5.85
N TYR A 774 36.03 -5.26 -5.53
CA TYR A 774 35.70 -4.88 -4.16
C TYR A 774 34.99 -6.01 -3.38
N GLY A 775 33.95 -6.62 -3.96
CA GLY A 775 33.19 -7.72 -3.36
C GLY A 775 34.00 -9.00 -3.15
N LYS A 776 35.16 -9.13 -3.80
CA LYS A 776 36.12 -10.23 -3.57
C LYS A 776 37.24 -9.86 -2.59
N GLY A 777 37.19 -8.67 -2.00
CA GLY A 777 38.19 -8.17 -1.07
C GLY A 777 39.57 -7.97 -1.71
N ILE A 778 39.62 -7.63 -2.99
CA ILE A 778 40.85 -7.38 -3.73
C ILE A 778 41.13 -5.87 -3.72
N ASP A 779 42.37 -5.49 -3.43
CA ASP A 779 42.76 -4.11 -3.15
C ASP A 779 43.19 -3.33 -4.38
N LYS A 780 43.53 -3.95 -5.53
CA LYS A 780 44.04 -3.25 -6.71
C LYS A 780 43.46 -3.79 -8.01
N ILE A 781 43.12 -2.91 -8.95
CA ILE A 781 42.70 -3.23 -10.32
C ILE A 781 43.45 -2.38 -11.35
N PHE A 782 43.98 -3.00 -12.40
CA PHE A 782 44.47 -2.31 -13.60
C PHE A 782 43.36 -2.19 -14.64
N ILE A 783 43.16 -0.97 -15.16
CA ILE A 783 42.17 -0.67 -16.21
C ILE A 783 42.83 0.05 -17.39
N PRO A 784 42.24 0.00 -18.60
CA PRO A 784 42.72 0.80 -19.72
C PRO A 784 42.67 2.30 -19.40
N LYS A 785 43.66 3.06 -19.86
CA LYS A 785 43.73 4.51 -19.68
C LYS A 785 42.50 5.23 -20.25
N GLU A 786 42.01 4.75 -21.39
CA GLU A 786 40.80 5.26 -22.03
C GLU A 786 39.54 5.05 -21.17
N ASN A 787 39.53 4.05 -20.28
CA ASN A 787 38.44 3.79 -19.32
C ASN A 787 38.55 4.56 -17.99
N LYS A 788 39.54 5.45 -17.82
CA LYS A 788 39.71 6.26 -16.60
C LYS A 788 38.45 7.07 -16.27
N TRP A 789 37.74 7.54 -17.28
CA TRP A 789 36.53 8.35 -17.14
C TRP A 789 35.32 7.51 -16.72
N ASP A 790 35.16 6.29 -17.23
CA ASP A 790 34.11 5.36 -16.78
C ASP A 790 34.22 5.05 -15.28
N TYR A 791 35.46 4.96 -14.77
CA TYR A 791 35.71 4.79 -13.34
C TYR A 791 35.41 6.06 -12.51
N LEU A 792 35.72 7.24 -13.04
CA LEU A 792 35.37 8.51 -12.36
C LEU A 792 33.85 8.69 -12.28
N ASP A 793 33.13 8.34 -13.35
CA ASP A 793 31.66 8.39 -13.42
C ASP A 793 31.01 7.48 -12.37
N MET A 794 31.56 6.29 -12.17
CA MET A 794 31.20 5.41 -11.06
C MET A 794 31.38 6.10 -9.70
N LEU A 795 32.59 6.60 -9.42
CA LEU A 795 32.93 7.19 -8.11
C LEU A 795 32.02 8.35 -7.73
N LEU A 796 31.60 9.10 -8.73
CA LEU A 796 30.90 10.33 -8.50
C LEU A 796 29.38 10.10 -8.39
N LYS A 797 28.80 9.15 -9.14
CA LYS A 797 27.38 8.77 -9.01
C LYS A 797 27.03 8.06 -7.69
N ASP A 798 27.93 7.26 -7.14
CA ASP A 798 27.70 6.54 -5.88
C ASP A 798 27.86 7.42 -4.62
N THR A 799 28.32 8.68 -4.74
CA THR A 799 28.36 9.60 -3.58
C THR A 799 27.00 10.15 -3.16
N THR A 800 25.92 9.83 -3.89
CA THR A 800 24.54 10.25 -3.53
C THR A 800 23.66 9.16 -2.92
N HIS A 801 24.11 7.89 -2.88
CA HIS A 801 23.41 6.82 -2.19
C HIS A 801 24.41 5.92 -1.44
N GLU A 802 24.21 5.80 -0.12
CA GLU A 802 24.68 4.69 0.74
C GLU A 802 26.16 4.63 1.14
N LEU A 803 26.48 5.30 2.26
CA LEU A 803 27.41 4.77 3.28
C LEU A 803 26.86 5.00 4.70
N GLU A 804 25.56 4.85 4.90
CA GLU A 804 25.00 4.68 6.25
C GLU A 804 24.08 3.45 6.28
N SER A 805 24.40 2.57 7.21
CA SER A 805 23.69 1.36 7.66
C SER A 805 23.41 0.27 6.62
N VAL A 806 24.45 -0.48 6.27
CA VAL A 806 24.32 -1.94 6.22
C VAL A 806 24.85 -2.46 7.56
N GLU A 807 24.05 -3.24 8.31
CA GLU A 807 24.62 -4.15 9.31
C GLU A 807 25.38 -5.25 8.54
N VAL A 808 26.56 -4.85 8.05
CA VAL A 808 27.56 -5.79 7.62
C VAL A 808 28.20 -6.31 8.90
N SER A 809 28.29 -7.63 9.04
CA SER A 809 29.05 -8.26 10.11
C SER A 809 30.38 -7.52 10.28
N GLN A 810 30.75 -7.20 11.53
CA GLN A 810 31.82 -6.26 11.92
C GLN A 810 33.21 -6.45 11.25
N GLU A 811 33.41 -7.48 10.43
CA GLU A 811 34.61 -7.70 9.63
C GLU A 811 34.67 -6.92 8.30
N GLU A 812 33.54 -6.44 7.74
CA GLU A 812 33.51 -5.82 6.41
C GLU A 812 33.44 -4.28 6.41
N ALA A 813 33.15 -3.65 7.55
CA ALA A 813 32.97 -2.19 7.70
C ALA A 813 34.27 -1.35 7.57
N GLY A 814 35.35 -1.92 7.02
CA GLY A 814 36.67 -1.28 6.93
C GLY A 814 37.36 -1.35 5.57
N ARG A 815 36.71 -1.85 4.51
CA ARG A 815 37.34 -1.98 3.18
C ARG A 815 37.03 -0.76 2.30
N ASN A 816 38.07 -0.09 1.81
CA ASN A 816 37.95 1.00 0.82
C ASN A 816 37.84 0.41 -0.59
N LEU A 817 37.32 1.19 -1.55
CA LEU A 817 37.35 0.84 -2.97
C LEU A 817 38.79 0.52 -3.45
N PRO A 818 38.96 -0.44 -4.39
CA PRO A 818 40.27 -0.88 -4.86
C PRO A 818 41.06 0.27 -5.51
N ILE A 819 42.39 0.15 -5.44
CA ILE A 819 43.37 0.97 -6.16
C ILE A 819 43.21 0.75 -7.64
N VAL A 820 42.55 1.68 -8.31
CA VAL A 820 42.47 1.71 -9.78
C VAL A 820 43.73 2.35 -10.36
N ILE A 821 44.44 1.59 -11.19
CA ILE A 821 45.61 2.05 -11.94
C ILE A 821 45.27 2.03 -13.42
N ALA A 822 45.18 3.22 -14.02
CA ALA A 822 44.87 3.39 -15.43
C ALA A 822 46.17 3.34 -16.27
N VAL A 823 46.23 2.44 -17.25
CA VAL A 823 47.45 2.14 -18.03
C VAL A 823 47.19 2.22 -19.54
N ASP A 824 48.17 2.75 -20.27
CA ASP A 824 48.12 2.89 -21.74
C ASP A 824 48.83 1.73 -22.44
N ARG A 825 49.81 1.15 -21.74
CA ARG A 825 50.81 0.22 -22.26
C ARG A 825 50.99 -0.92 -21.27
N ILE A 826 51.02 -2.15 -21.75
CA ILE A 826 51.14 -3.34 -20.90
C ILE A 826 52.49 -3.40 -20.16
N GLU A 827 53.53 -2.79 -20.73
CA GLU A 827 54.85 -2.67 -20.08
C GLU A 827 54.76 -1.94 -18.74
N GLN A 828 53.85 -0.97 -18.59
CA GLN A 828 53.60 -0.28 -17.32
C GLN A 828 53.07 -1.23 -16.25
N ILE A 829 52.27 -2.23 -16.65
CA ILE A 829 51.75 -3.25 -15.74
C ILE A 829 52.85 -4.24 -15.37
N ILE A 830 53.62 -4.70 -16.36
CA ILE A 830 54.74 -5.63 -16.17
C ILE A 830 55.77 -5.05 -15.18
N GLU A 831 56.10 -3.76 -15.33
CA GLU A 831 56.96 -3.02 -14.41
C GLU A 831 56.32 -2.88 -13.02
N ASN A 832 55.02 -2.53 -12.93
CA ASN A 832 54.33 -2.38 -11.64
C ASN A 832 54.22 -3.68 -10.85
N LEU A 833 54.10 -4.81 -11.56
CA LEU A 833 54.03 -6.15 -10.99
C LEU A 833 55.42 -6.75 -10.72
N GLY A 834 56.49 -6.15 -11.25
CA GLY A 834 57.85 -6.65 -11.12
C GLY A 834 58.12 -7.97 -11.86
N ILE A 835 57.25 -8.37 -12.80
CA ILE A 835 57.32 -9.65 -13.52
C ILE A 835 58.16 -9.61 -14.80
N GLY A 836 58.75 -8.44 -15.12
CA GLY A 836 59.56 -8.22 -16.32
C GLY A 836 60.85 -9.04 -16.38
N ILE A 837 61.49 -8.99 -17.56
CA ILE A 837 62.74 -9.70 -17.84
C ILE A 837 63.91 -8.92 -17.21
N ASP A 838 64.73 -9.61 -16.42
CA ASP A 838 65.91 -9.01 -15.78
C ASP A 838 67.17 -9.20 -16.64
N GLU A 839 68.18 -8.33 -16.46
CA GLU A 839 69.47 -8.41 -17.14
C GLU A 839 70.19 -9.76 -16.95
N SER A 840 69.91 -10.50 -15.87
CA SER A 840 70.46 -11.84 -15.62
C SER A 840 69.90 -12.92 -16.56
N MET A 841 68.76 -12.67 -17.21
CA MET A 841 68.12 -13.58 -18.16
C MET A 841 68.58 -13.33 -19.60
N ILE A 842 69.15 -12.16 -19.88
CA ILE A 842 69.65 -11.79 -21.20
C ILE A 842 71.02 -12.48 -21.41
N PRO A 843 71.22 -13.23 -22.50
CA PRO A 843 72.51 -13.82 -22.81
C PRO A 843 73.57 -12.71 -22.89
N LYS A 844 74.57 -12.73 -22.01
CA LYS A 844 75.73 -11.84 -22.16
C LYS A 844 76.43 -12.25 -23.45
N GLU A 845 76.59 -11.31 -24.39
CA GLU A 845 77.38 -11.53 -25.59
C GLU A 845 78.75 -12.09 -25.17
N SER A 846 79.04 -13.32 -25.60
CA SER A 846 80.38 -13.89 -25.52
C SER A 846 81.29 -12.96 -26.30
N THR A 847 82.22 -12.31 -25.60
CA THR A 847 83.36 -11.65 -26.22
C THR A 847 84.00 -12.64 -27.17
N GLN A 848 84.03 -12.29 -28.45
CA GLN A 848 84.72 -13.05 -29.49
C GLN A 848 86.19 -13.20 -29.07
N GLU A 849 86.61 -14.40 -28.70
CA GLU A 849 87.99 -14.82 -28.93
C GLU A 849 88.15 -15.00 -30.44
N GLU A 850 88.96 -14.15 -31.05
CA GLU A 850 89.45 -14.33 -32.42
C GLU A 850 90.12 -15.71 -32.54
N PRO A 851 89.83 -16.50 -33.58
CA PRO A 851 90.54 -17.74 -33.81
C PRO A 851 91.93 -17.45 -34.38
N GLU A 852 92.99 -17.80 -33.63
CA GLU A 852 94.31 -18.04 -34.20
C GLU A 852 94.26 -19.30 -35.10
N LYS A 853 94.04 -19.11 -36.41
CA LYS A 853 94.89 -19.58 -37.53
C LYS A 853 94.21 -19.46 -38.88
#